data_AF-A0A1V4JBP7-F1
#
_entry.id   AF-A0A1V4JBP7-F1
#
_cell.length_a   1.000
_cell.length_b   1.000
_cell.length_c   1.000
_cell.angle_alpha   90.00
_cell.angle_beta   90.00
_cell.angle_gamma   90.00
#
_symmetry.space_group_name_H-M   'P 1'
#
loop_
_entity.id
_entity.type
_entity.pdbx_description
1 polymer ?
#
loop_
_entity_poly.entity_id
_entity_poly.type
_entity_poly.pdbx_seq_one_letter_code
_entity_poly.pdbx_strand_id
1 'polypeptide(L)'
;MKKKKRNNIVKYLLLLLHSSNQFEQSFHFTLEYELKEDIRLFTGPSVLWRHANKLFYISSNTCTVLSAPVQLSSVVWTGEIENEGTVILGIRTACLPESEDEDKFSTSDRAIWGSEFFGYAVEKQKMLTGTCFMPHAYSRVVSSVYVCKNEILKKQLRISLVAITNKNQLIWFQDGLPKGVCDLPYEKPCSVITAVTSSNDLLFIVLFASGNICVIQRRDSLQVASKWQKVKSVLVDDFIGSGSEQLLLLFKDDSNTDVLSAFKITDLGGVDYASGINYKHCVPAAEGLQENGLLTVQALETRLQAGWKYVRELQQHLRLKKRVILKSCQALIDLVEGRTHILPPAEKEGLVSLWDDVENPPHSLSKEASLASNVPEHFVEKLWQRVVGDSLVVGVKLVKSFYLSLSDVSLSLVLDQDFSSISPILECRNKIIKLNKAFSALSVSSCQIEPPPKKMKLDLHGKNDLKKECPKRCSSVQLDGAKTVIAVTSLSPLLAFHRVCCIVLLHAKKQEHQNDHLQERKKITVLCGKIFLSLEDISNGKYSVKMQRDNSYCTGSMEDILSVLAVSNRFCFQIVSSDCTLTPVNSWLLGEMECTPFKECHDNIFCHKAGNVYGTVFNWTLKNPFEGVLTLFCRNLTVLFQCLHRLTRVLPPSCDVKLLRSGSKGVLTEQLALALEKEMLTLRSSFFSRESKAENSLTWRNEPGKKITDAPVASLLESAEGVQQFRKKLQKEREESMLSMNQTMNGTIYQQVTLKIAEAQLSSDMIVWRLCKS
;
A
#
# COMPACT_ATOMS: atom_id res chain seq x y z
N MET A 1 4.71 -27.44 66.04
CA MET A 1 5.77 -26.55 65.51
C MET A 1 5.35 -25.97 64.17
N LYS A 2 4.95 -24.69 64.11
CA LYS A 2 4.73 -23.97 62.85
C LYS A 2 6.10 -23.62 62.25
N LYS A 3 6.46 -24.23 61.10
CA LYS A 3 7.63 -23.80 60.31
C LYS A 3 7.38 -22.35 59.85
N LYS A 4 8.09 -21.39 60.45
CA LYS A 4 8.21 -20.03 59.92
C LYS A 4 8.74 -20.16 58.48
N LYS A 5 7.90 -19.91 57.47
CA LYS A 5 8.40 -19.58 56.13
C LYS A 5 9.32 -18.38 56.31
N ARG A 6 10.62 -18.54 56.04
CA ARG A 6 11.52 -17.39 55.90
C ARG A 6 10.96 -16.57 54.74
N ASN A 7 10.45 -15.37 55.01
CA ASN A 7 10.22 -14.39 53.95
C ASN A 7 11.61 -14.05 53.39
N ASN A 8 11.89 -14.51 52.17
CA ASN A 8 13.11 -14.12 51.46
C ASN A 8 12.94 -12.65 51.04
N ILE A 9 13.38 -11.74 51.90
CA ILE A 9 13.44 -10.32 51.57
C ILE A 9 14.59 -10.14 50.58
N VAL A 10 14.26 -9.73 49.36
CA VAL A 10 15.22 -9.47 48.28
C VAL A 10 15.48 -7.96 48.22
N LYS A 11 16.76 -7.57 48.17
CA LYS A 11 17.19 -6.17 48.07
C LYS A 11 17.55 -5.84 46.63
N TYR A 12 16.99 -4.74 46.13
CA TYR A 12 17.23 -4.21 44.79
C TYR A 12 17.99 -2.88 44.87
N LEU A 13 18.90 -2.68 43.92
CA LEU A 13 19.75 -1.48 43.79
C LEU A 13 19.52 -0.89 42.40
N LEU A 14 19.17 0.39 42.33
CA LEU A 14 19.13 1.12 41.07
C LEU A 14 20.45 1.90 40.89
N LEU A 15 21.15 1.62 39.80
CA LEU A 15 22.45 2.22 39.47
C LEU A 15 22.31 3.09 38.22
N LEU A 16 22.93 4.27 38.25
CA LEU A 16 23.12 5.15 37.11
C LEU A 16 24.50 4.87 36.51
N LEU A 17 24.56 4.64 35.21
CA LEU A 17 25.82 4.49 34.48
C LEU A 17 26.13 5.82 33.78
N HIS A 18 27.22 6.46 34.20
CA HIS A 18 27.72 7.69 33.59
C HIS A 18 28.49 7.39 32.30
N SER A 19 28.57 8.38 31.40
CA SER A 19 29.39 8.29 30.18
C SER A 19 30.89 8.06 30.47
N SER A 20 31.33 8.35 31.70
CA SER A 20 32.67 8.01 32.22
C SER A 20 32.84 6.53 32.61
N ASN A 21 31.86 5.67 32.33
CA ASN A 21 31.78 4.27 32.77
C ASN A 21 31.81 4.08 34.29
N GLN A 22 31.37 5.09 35.04
CA GLN A 22 31.24 5.01 36.50
C GLN A 22 29.80 4.71 36.89
N PHE A 23 29.63 3.82 37.87
CA PHE A 23 28.33 3.52 38.46
C PHE A 23 28.09 4.39 39.68
N GLU A 24 26.96 5.07 39.70
CA GLU A 24 26.46 5.80 40.86
C GLU A 24 25.19 5.11 41.38
N GLN A 25 25.12 4.85 42.70
CA GLN A 25 23.91 4.30 43.28
C GLN A 25 22.87 5.39 43.47
N SER A 26 21.72 5.26 42.80
CA SER A 26 20.61 6.20 42.94
C SER A 26 19.81 5.93 44.22
N PHE A 27 19.18 4.76 44.35
CA PHE A 27 18.48 4.33 45.56
C PHE A 27 18.37 2.80 45.64
N HIS A 28 17.90 2.30 46.78
CA HIS A 28 17.68 0.88 47.02
C HIS A 28 16.34 0.63 47.68
N PHE A 29 15.76 -0.54 47.45
CA PHE A 29 14.49 -0.94 48.05
C PHE A 29 14.44 -2.45 48.27
N THR A 30 13.53 -2.90 49.13
CA THR A 30 13.37 -4.31 49.50
C THR A 30 11.98 -4.81 49.16
N LEU A 31 11.89 -6.03 48.66
CA LEU A 31 10.64 -6.70 48.33
C LEU A 31 10.60 -8.10 48.96
N GLU A 32 9.39 -8.58 49.28
CA GLU A 32 9.18 -9.94 49.82
C GLU A 32 9.16 -11.02 48.72
N TYR A 33 9.36 -10.61 47.47
CA TYR A 33 9.32 -11.46 46.28
C TYR A 33 10.37 -11.00 45.27
N GLU A 34 10.72 -11.89 44.35
CA GLU A 34 11.63 -11.58 43.26
C GLU A 34 10.90 -10.89 42.09
N LEU A 35 11.50 -9.83 41.56
CA LEU A 35 11.13 -9.20 40.29
C LEU A 35 11.46 -10.16 39.14
N LYS A 36 10.44 -10.80 38.56
CA LYS A 36 10.63 -11.78 37.48
C LYS A 36 10.29 -11.23 36.10
N GLU A 37 9.27 -10.36 35.97
CA GLU A 37 8.75 -9.93 34.66
C GLU A 37 8.16 -8.50 34.67
N ASP A 38 8.07 -7.88 33.49
CA ASP A 38 7.48 -6.54 33.21
C ASP A 38 8.10 -5.35 33.96
N ILE A 39 9.43 -5.29 34.07
CA ILE A 39 10.15 -4.17 34.70
C ILE A 39 10.39 -3.06 33.68
N ARG A 40 10.05 -1.81 34.03
CA ARG A 40 10.34 -0.61 33.23
C ARG A 40 11.07 0.43 34.08
N LEU A 41 12.06 1.07 33.46
CA LEU A 41 12.86 2.16 34.02
C LEU A 41 12.51 3.47 33.28
N PHE A 42 12.42 4.59 34.00
CA PHE A 42 12.17 5.91 33.42
C PHE A 42 13.36 6.88 33.59
N THR A 43 13.27 8.03 32.93
CA THR A 43 14.32 9.05 32.81
C THR A 43 14.59 9.82 34.11
N GLY A 44 13.65 9.86 35.05
CA GLY A 44 13.94 10.08 36.47
C GLY A 44 14.10 8.74 37.17
N PRO A 45 15.13 8.51 38.02
CA PRO A 45 15.41 7.21 38.61
C PRO A 45 14.17 6.66 39.33
N SER A 46 13.48 5.77 38.62
CA SER A 46 12.20 5.20 39.03
C SER A 46 11.98 3.88 38.33
N VAL A 47 11.28 2.99 39.02
CA VAL A 47 11.06 1.62 38.60
C VAL A 47 9.57 1.34 38.68
N LEU A 48 9.01 0.83 37.59
CA LEU A 48 7.65 0.32 37.50
C LEU A 48 7.69 -1.17 37.19
N TRP A 49 6.90 -1.96 37.90
CA TRP A 49 6.79 -3.39 37.64
C TRP A 49 5.38 -3.91 37.93
N ARG A 50 5.09 -5.10 37.42
CA ARG A 50 3.81 -5.80 37.63
C ARG A 50 4.02 -7.05 38.47
N HIS A 51 3.23 -7.22 39.53
CA HIS A 51 3.23 -8.43 40.35
C HIS A 51 1.81 -8.77 40.83
N ALA A 52 1.40 -10.04 40.75
CA ALA A 52 0.05 -10.50 41.11
C ALA A 52 -1.09 -9.68 40.47
N ASN A 53 -0.92 -9.29 39.21
CA ASN A 53 -1.83 -8.44 38.43
C ASN A 53 -2.07 -7.02 39.01
N LYS A 54 -1.18 -6.54 39.88
CA LYS A 54 -1.12 -5.17 40.38
C LYS A 54 0.15 -4.49 39.88
N LEU A 55 0.08 -3.18 39.69
CA LEU A 55 1.23 -2.36 39.32
C LEU A 55 1.82 -1.70 40.55
N PHE A 56 3.15 -1.72 40.60
CA PHE A 56 3.94 -1.14 41.67
C PHE A 56 4.95 -0.16 41.07
N TYR A 57 5.17 0.94 41.78
CA TYR A 57 6.06 2.02 41.38
C TYR A 57 6.89 2.48 42.57
N ILE A 58 8.15 2.83 42.30
CA ILE A 58 9.02 3.49 43.25
C ILE A 58 9.90 4.49 42.52
N SER A 59 10.19 5.62 43.15
CA SER A 59 11.13 6.63 42.66
C SER A 59 11.97 7.19 43.79
N SER A 60 13.07 7.86 43.43
CA SER A 60 13.90 8.62 44.37
C SER A 60 13.10 9.67 45.15
N ASN A 61 12.01 10.17 44.59
CA ASN A 61 11.19 11.22 45.19
C ASN A 61 10.12 10.64 46.14
N THR A 62 9.57 9.47 45.80
CA THR A 62 8.52 8.84 46.62
C THR A 62 9.09 8.02 47.78
N CYS A 63 10.30 7.45 47.62
CA CYS A 63 11.02 6.63 48.60
C CYS A 63 10.21 5.46 49.20
N THR A 64 9.04 5.18 48.64
CA THR A 64 8.05 4.22 49.12
C THR A 64 7.45 3.51 47.93
N VAL A 65 7.15 2.22 48.10
CA VAL A 65 6.52 1.43 47.04
C VAL A 65 5.04 1.82 46.98
N LEU A 66 4.65 2.51 45.92
CA LEU A 66 3.26 2.83 45.61
C LEU A 66 2.61 1.66 44.86
N SER A 67 1.38 1.31 45.22
CA SER A 67 0.58 0.34 44.47
C SER A 67 -0.59 1.04 43.78
N ALA A 68 -0.75 0.86 42.47
CA ALA A 68 -1.95 1.31 41.78
C ALA A 68 -3.12 0.35 42.10
N PRO A 69 -4.27 0.85 42.61
CA PRO A 69 -5.43 0.02 42.94
C PRO A 69 -6.26 -0.34 41.70
N VAL A 70 -5.62 -0.53 40.54
CA VAL A 70 -6.33 -0.69 39.27
C VAL A 70 -6.09 -2.07 38.68
N GLN A 71 -7.18 -2.79 38.43
CA GLN A 71 -7.15 -4.08 37.75
C GLN A 71 -7.14 -3.86 36.24
N LEU A 72 -5.99 -4.12 35.63
CA LEU A 72 -5.77 -3.98 34.19
C LEU A 72 -5.89 -5.33 33.49
N SER A 73 -6.50 -5.33 32.31
CA SER A 73 -6.38 -6.45 31.38
C SER A 73 -5.08 -6.38 30.59
N SER A 74 -4.64 -5.16 30.23
CA SER A 74 -3.39 -4.92 29.51
C SER A 74 -2.88 -3.49 29.70
N VAL A 75 -1.56 -3.34 29.64
CA VAL A 75 -0.87 -2.03 29.65
C VAL A 75 -0.43 -1.73 28.23
N VAL A 76 -0.84 -0.58 27.69
CA VAL A 76 -0.59 -0.18 26.30
C VAL A 76 0.58 0.79 26.20
N TRP A 77 0.73 1.67 27.19
CA TRP A 77 1.83 2.63 27.26
C TRP A 77 2.12 3.04 28.70
N THR A 78 3.37 3.44 28.95
CA THR A 78 3.81 4.02 30.22
C THR A 78 4.81 5.12 29.93
N GLY A 79 4.70 6.26 30.60
CA GLY A 79 5.66 7.36 30.45
C GLY A 79 5.31 8.53 31.36
N GLU A 80 6.08 9.60 31.23
CA GLU A 80 5.88 10.81 32.03
C GLU A 80 5.02 11.82 31.24
N ILE A 81 4.06 12.44 31.94
CA ILE A 81 3.21 13.51 31.41
C ILE A 81 3.44 14.76 32.25
N GLU A 82 3.65 15.90 31.60
CA GLU A 82 3.86 17.17 32.30
C GLU A 82 2.74 17.44 33.31
N ASN A 83 3.14 17.84 34.50
CA ASN A 83 2.29 18.08 35.67
C ASN A 83 1.56 16.86 36.23
N GLU A 84 1.34 15.76 35.51
CA GLU A 84 0.67 14.55 36.04
C GLU A 84 1.64 13.46 36.54
N GLY A 85 2.93 13.56 36.19
CA GLY A 85 3.98 12.63 36.62
C GLY A 85 4.01 11.35 35.79
N THR A 86 4.45 10.22 36.37
CA THR A 86 4.39 8.92 35.69
C THR A 86 2.94 8.46 35.48
N VAL A 87 2.55 8.30 34.22
CA VAL A 87 1.20 7.87 33.79
C VAL A 87 1.26 6.51 33.10
N ILE A 88 0.27 5.68 33.43
CA ILE A 88 0.06 4.36 32.84
C ILE A 88 -1.22 4.39 32.03
N LEU A 89 -1.11 4.06 30.74
CA LEU A 89 -2.25 3.89 29.85
C LEU A 89 -2.54 2.41 29.69
N GLY A 90 -3.78 2.03 29.91
CA GLY A 90 -4.19 0.64 29.84
C GLY A 90 -5.66 0.45 29.55
N ILE A 91 -6.01 -0.83 29.45
CA ILE A 91 -7.36 -1.28 29.15
C ILE A 91 -7.87 -2.04 30.39
N ARG A 92 -9.13 -1.80 30.73
CA ARG A 92 -9.86 -2.58 31.73
C ARG A 92 -11.22 -2.99 31.17
N THR A 93 -11.78 -4.05 31.72
CA THR A 93 -13.16 -4.45 31.48
C THR A 93 -14.09 -3.37 32.01
N ALA A 94 -15.09 -2.97 31.22
CA ALA A 94 -16.01 -1.91 31.63
C ALA A 94 -16.88 -2.41 32.80
N CYS A 95 -16.76 -1.79 33.97
CA CYS A 95 -17.67 -1.99 35.08
C CYS A 95 -18.84 -0.99 34.94
N LEU A 96 -20.08 -1.47 34.93
CA LEU A 96 -21.25 -0.61 35.05
C LEU A 96 -21.19 0.05 36.45
N PRO A 97 -21.26 1.38 36.58
CA PRO A 97 -21.41 1.99 37.88
C PRO A 97 -22.80 1.64 38.44
N GLU A 98 -22.85 1.14 39.68
CA GLU A 98 -24.09 0.89 40.44
C GLU A 98 -24.73 2.18 40.99
N SER A 99 -24.20 3.36 40.65
CA SER A 99 -24.75 4.64 41.12
C SER A 99 -25.56 5.32 40.02
N GLU A 100 -26.86 5.43 40.26
CA GLU A 100 -27.76 6.38 39.63
C GLU A 100 -27.29 7.80 39.99
N ASP A 101 -26.46 8.43 39.16
CA ASP A 101 -26.39 9.90 39.05
C ASP A 101 -25.50 10.35 37.87
N GLU A 102 -26.13 11.11 36.96
CA GLU A 102 -25.59 12.14 36.05
C GLU A 102 -24.38 11.80 35.14
N ASP A 103 -24.64 11.43 33.86
CA ASP A 103 -24.26 12.24 32.68
C ASP A 103 -24.79 11.61 31.37
N LYS A 104 -25.73 12.29 30.71
CA LYS A 104 -26.60 11.79 29.61
C LYS A 104 -25.93 11.45 28.27
N PHE A 105 -24.60 11.32 28.20
CA PHE A 105 -23.89 10.99 26.94
C PHE A 105 -22.73 9.98 27.06
N SER A 106 -22.50 9.35 28.22
CA SER A 106 -21.29 8.50 28.41
C SER A 106 -21.55 7.02 28.71
N THR A 107 -22.82 6.63 28.91
CA THR A 107 -23.21 5.25 29.25
C THR A 107 -23.37 4.31 28.05
N SER A 108 -23.56 4.82 26.82
CA SER A 108 -23.75 3.98 25.62
C SER A 108 -22.45 3.30 25.17
N ASP A 109 -21.36 4.05 25.05
CA ASP A 109 -20.16 3.54 24.37
C ASP A 109 -19.44 2.47 25.20
N ARG A 110 -19.44 2.60 26.53
CA ARG A 110 -18.83 1.60 27.43
C ARG A 110 -19.57 0.26 27.36
N ALA A 111 -20.91 0.31 27.32
CA ALA A 111 -21.75 -0.88 27.22
C ALA A 111 -21.63 -1.56 25.84
N ILE A 112 -21.47 -0.78 24.76
CA ILE A 112 -21.32 -1.29 23.40
C ILE A 112 -20.01 -2.08 23.23
N TRP A 113 -18.90 -1.60 23.80
CA TRP A 113 -17.57 -2.21 23.56
C TRP A 113 -17.13 -3.21 24.65
N GLY A 114 -17.72 -3.15 25.85
CA GLY A 114 -17.42 -4.05 26.98
C GLY A 114 -16.00 -3.91 27.56
N SER A 115 -15.20 -2.96 27.07
CA SER A 115 -13.87 -2.61 27.57
C SER A 115 -13.67 -1.11 27.46
N GLU A 116 -12.94 -0.54 28.42
CA GLU A 116 -12.63 0.88 28.46
C GLU A 116 -11.12 1.11 28.48
N PHE A 117 -10.72 2.15 27.75
CA PHE A 117 -9.37 2.69 27.77
C PHE A 117 -9.30 3.75 28.88
N PHE A 118 -8.21 3.77 29.66
CA PHE A 118 -8.03 4.75 30.74
C PHE A 118 -6.56 5.09 30.97
N GLY A 119 -6.32 6.22 31.64
CA GLY A 119 -4.99 6.60 32.14
C GLY A 119 -4.98 6.66 33.67
N TYR A 120 -3.85 6.31 34.28
CA TYR A 120 -3.65 6.40 35.72
C TYR A 120 -2.32 7.08 36.04
N ALA A 121 -2.38 8.21 36.74
CA ALA A 121 -1.22 8.92 37.24
C ALA A 121 -0.81 8.32 38.59
N VAL A 122 0.36 7.67 38.63
CA VAL A 122 0.77 6.83 39.75
C VAL A 122 1.14 7.65 40.98
N GLU A 123 1.93 8.70 40.78
CA GLU A 123 2.40 9.58 41.86
C GLU A 123 1.24 10.31 42.54
N LYS A 124 0.28 10.78 41.75
CA LYS A 124 -0.92 11.48 42.24
C LYS A 124 -2.08 10.56 42.63
N GLN A 125 -1.94 9.26 42.38
CA GLN A 125 -3.00 8.25 42.54
C GLN A 125 -4.34 8.67 41.92
N LYS A 126 -4.29 9.25 40.72
CA LYS A 126 -5.45 9.89 40.07
C LYS A 126 -5.79 9.17 38.76
N MET A 127 -7.07 8.90 38.53
CA MET A 127 -7.56 8.43 37.23
C MET A 127 -7.72 9.60 36.26
N LEU A 128 -7.23 9.41 35.03
CA LEU A 128 -7.37 10.30 33.90
C LEU A 128 -8.45 9.75 32.96
N THR A 129 -9.29 10.63 32.44
CA THR A 129 -10.36 10.25 31.51
C THR A 129 -9.76 9.69 30.22
N GLY A 130 -9.95 8.40 29.93
CA GLY A 130 -9.33 7.78 28.76
C GLY A 130 -9.70 8.39 27.41
N THR A 131 -10.86 9.05 27.33
CA THR A 131 -11.34 9.73 26.11
C THR A 131 -10.46 10.91 25.70
N CYS A 132 -9.66 11.51 26.60
CA CYS A 132 -8.69 12.54 26.18
C CYS A 132 -7.49 11.97 25.42
N PHE A 133 -7.25 10.67 25.55
CA PHE A 133 -6.24 9.96 24.78
C PHE A 133 -6.85 9.40 23.50
N MET A 134 -7.88 8.56 23.62
CA MET A 134 -8.46 7.82 22.50
C MET A 134 -9.87 7.30 22.82
N PRO A 135 -10.75 7.12 21.81
CA PRO A 135 -12.09 6.56 22.02
C PRO A 135 -12.06 5.10 22.51
N HIS A 136 -13.05 4.71 23.32
CA HIS A 136 -13.12 3.35 23.90
C HIS A 136 -13.23 2.22 22.85
N ALA A 137 -13.73 2.52 21.65
CA ALA A 137 -13.82 1.57 20.53
C ALA A 137 -12.45 0.94 20.15
N TYR A 138 -11.36 1.65 20.40
CA TYR A 138 -10.00 1.20 20.09
C TYR A 138 -9.36 0.33 21.17
N SER A 139 -10.01 0.18 22.32
CA SER A 139 -9.48 -0.56 23.47
C SER A 139 -9.08 -2.01 23.15
N ARG A 140 -9.72 -2.67 22.18
CA ARG A 140 -9.37 -4.05 21.78
C ARG A 140 -8.44 -4.14 20.57
N VAL A 141 -8.28 -3.05 19.85
CA VAL A 141 -7.61 -3.03 18.54
C VAL A 141 -6.18 -2.54 18.70
N VAL A 142 -5.91 -1.69 19.68
CA VAL A 142 -4.59 -1.07 19.86
C VAL A 142 -3.59 -2.06 20.47
N SER A 143 -2.42 -2.13 19.85
CA SER A 143 -1.28 -2.92 20.33
C SER A 143 -0.30 -2.07 21.15
N SER A 144 -0.02 -0.85 20.70
CA SER A 144 0.93 0.06 21.37
C SER A 144 0.57 1.52 21.09
N VAL A 145 0.93 2.39 22.02
CA VAL A 145 0.71 3.85 21.94
C VAL A 145 2.01 4.57 22.24
N TYR A 146 2.19 5.76 21.67
CA TYR A 146 3.20 6.72 22.06
C TYR A 146 2.59 8.12 22.20
N VAL A 147 2.89 8.80 23.31
CA VAL A 147 2.43 10.17 23.55
C VAL A 147 3.47 11.15 23.02
N CYS A 148 3.11 11.91 21.98
CA CYS A 148 4.03 12.81 21.27
C CYS A 148 4.16 14.19 21.93
N LYS A 149 3.03 14.73 22.41
CA LYS A 149 2.98 16.05 23.03
C LYS A 149 1.88 16.04 24.08
N ASN A 150 2.17 16.63 25.22
CA ASN A 150 1.18 16.90 26.26
C ASN A 150 1.31 18.38 26.67
N GLU A 151 0.18 19.05 26.85
CA GLU A 151 0.12 20.44 27.35
C GLU A 151 -1.12 20.58 28.23
N ILE A 152 -1.03 21.42 29.28
CA ILE A 152 -2.19 21.81 30.07
C ILE A 152 -2.60 23.22 29.65
N LEU A 153 -3.68 23.31 28.87
CA LEU A 153 -4.28 24.59 28.46
C LEU A 153 -5.62 24.75 29.16
N LYS A 154 -5.79 25.85 29.90
CA LYS A 154 -7.04 26.19 30.61
C LYS A 154 -7.57 25.07 31.53
N LYS A 155 -6.68 24.39 32.26
CA LYS A 155 -6.97 23.22 33.13
C LYS A 155 -7.44 21.95 32.40
N GLN A 156 -7.42 21.93 31.07
CA GLN A 156 -7.70 20.72 30.28
C GLN A 156 -6.40 20.15 29.74
N LEU A 157 -6.21 18.84 29.94
CA LEU A 157 -5.07 18.09 29.41
C LEU A 157 -5.26 17.91 27.90
N ARG A 158 -4.38 18.53 27.10
CA ARG A 158 -4.31 18.33 25.66
C ARG A 158 -3.21 17.35 25.33
N ILE A 159 -3.54 16.35 24.53
CA ILE A 159 -2.65 15.23 24.22
C ILE A 159 -2.64 15.01 22.72
N SER A 160 -1.43 14.93 22.16
CA SER A 160 -1.20 14.34 20.84
C SER A 160 -0.53 13.00 21.03
N LEU A 161 -1.14 11.93 20.51
CA LEU A 161 -0.58 10.58 20.60
C LEU A 161 -0.71 9.85 19.28
N VAL A 162 0.11 8.82 19.12
CA VAL A 162 0.07 7.90 18.01
C VAL A 162 -0.22 6.50 18.53
N ALA A 163 -1.19 5.83 17.93
CA ALA A 163 -1.58 4.48 18.27
C ALA A 163 -1.34 3.52 17.10
N ILE A 164 -0.77 2.37 17.40
CA ILE A 164 -0.65 1.25 16.49
C ILE A 164 -1.81 0.29 16.74
N THR A 165 -2.42 -0.19 15.67
CA THR A 165 -3.53 -1.15 15.71
C THR A 165 -3.13 -2.53 15.19
N ASN A 166 -3.83 -3.57 15.66
CA ASN A 166 -3.74 -4.94 15.17
C ASN A 166 -4.27 -5.11 13.72
N LYS A 167 -4.88 -4.07 13.15
CA LYS A 167 -5.26 -3.98 11.73
C LYS A 167 -4.13 -3.44 10.83
N ASN A 168 -2.89 -3.41 11.32
CA ASN A 168 -1.71 -2.88 10.62
C ASN A 168 -1.90 -1.41 10.22
N GLN A 169 -2.35 -0.58 11.14
CA GLN A 169 -2.50 0.86 10.90
C GLN A 169 -1.91 1.66 12.05
N LEU A 170 -1.34 2.80 11.71
CA LEU A 170 -0.90 3.83 12.64
C LEU A 170 -1.89 5.00 12.57
N ILE A 171 -2.46 5.37 13.72
CA ILE A 171 -3.47 6.43 13.82
C ILE A 171 -2.93 7.53 14.73
N TRP A 172 -2.96 8.77 14.25
CA TRP A 172 -2.64 9.94 15.05
C TRP A 172 -3.92 10.53 15.66
N PHE A 173 -3.91 10.67 16.98
CA PHE A 173 -4.97 11.29 17.76
C PHE A 173 -4.51 12.63 18.33
N GLN A 174 -5.43 13.58 18.31
CA GLN A 174 -5.29 14.87 18.98
C GLN A 174 -6.54 15.08 19.85
N ASP A 175 -6.33 15.20 21.16
CA ASP A 175 -7.37 15.40 22.17
C ASP A 175 -8.51 14.35 22.07
N GLY A 176 -8.15 13.09 21.84
CA GLY A 176 -9.08 11.98 21.67
C GLY A 176 -9.68 11.84 20.26
N LEU A 177 -9.45 12.79 19.36
CA LEU A 177 -9.98 12.76 18.01
C LEU A 177 -8.92 12.28 17.00
N PRO A 178 -9.26 11.32 16.12
CA PRO A 178 -8.35 10.85 15.08
C PRO A 178 -8.19 11.94 14.01
N LYS A 179 -6.94 12.29 13.71
CA LYS A 179 -6.58 13.33 12.74
C LYS A 179 -5.94 12.77 11.47
N GLY A 180 -5.29 11.61 11.55
CA GLY A 180 -4.67 10.99 10.39
C GLY A 180 -4.45 9.50 10.61
N VAL A 181 -4.42 8.76 9.49
CA VAL A 181 -4.22 7.30 9.46
C VAL A 181 -3.16 6.97 8.43
N CYS A 182 -2.28 6.02 8.73
CA CYS A 182 -1.28 5.47 7.84
C CYS A 182 -1.37 3.95 7.86
N ASP A 183 -1.53 3.34 6.69
CA ASP A 183 -1.50 1.88 6.56
C ASP A 183 -0.05 1.38 6.63
N LEU A 184 0.17 0.38 7.49
CA LEU A 184 1.48 -0.18 7.76
C LEU A 184 1.82 -1.30 6.76
N PRO A 185 3.07 -1.37 6.28
CA PRO A 185 3.45 -2.28 5.20
C PRO A 185 3.63 -3.74 5.63
N TYR A 186 3.71 -4.02 6.93
CA TYR A 186 3.97 -5.36 7.47
C TYR A 186 2.90 -5.77 8.49
N GLU A 187 2.78 -7.07 8.74
CA GLU A 187 1.81 -7.62 9.68
C GLU A 187 2.32 -7.57 11.13
N LYS A 188 1.38 -7.43 12.07
CA LYS A 188 1.61 -7.49 13.53
C LYS A 188 2.63 -6.45 14.02
N PRO A 189 2.29 -5.16 13.95
CA PRO A 189 3.09 -4.10 14.54
C PRO A 189 3.05 -4.18 16.09
N CYS A 190 4.23 -4.06 16.71
CA CYS A 190 4.45 -4.32 18.13
C CYS A 190 4.66 -3.06 18.96
N SER A 191 5.51 -2.14 18.49
CA SER A 191 5.88 -0.95 19.24
C SER A 191 6.21 0.21 18.31
N VAL A 192 6.10 1.42 18.86
CA VAL A 192 6.47 2.67 18.21
C VAL A 192 7.54 3.37 19.05
N ILE A 193 8.57 3.88 18.37
CA ILE A 193 9.63 4.73 18.91
C ILE A 193 9.61 6.02 18.10
N THR A 194 10.09 7.13 18.65
CA THR A 194 10.25 8.39 17.92
C THR A 194 11.71 8.78 17.81
N ALA A 195 12.03 9.55 16.77
CA ALA A 195 13.31 10.24 16.65
C ALA A 195 13.08 11.66 16.12
N VAL A 196 13.82 12.63 16.64
CA VAL A 196 13.88 14.02 16.17
C VAL A 196 15.18 14.21 15.39
N THR A 197 15.05 14.33 14.07
CA THR A 197 16.21 14.43 13.19
C THR A 197 16.77 15.85 13.12
N SER A 198 17.92 15.98 12.45
CA SER A 198 18.57 17.26 12.15
C SER A 198 17.66 18.28 11.44
N SER A 199 16.68 17.80 10.66
CA SER A 199 15.66 18.64 10.01
C SER A 199 14.55 19.11 10.95
N ASN A 200 14.62 18.78 12.24
CA ASN A 200 13.57 18.99 13.25
C ASN A 200 12.25 18.28 12.88
N ASP A 201 12.32 17.24 12.05
CA ASP A 201 11.19 16.41 11.68
C ASP A 201 11.02 15.30 12.73
N LEU A 202 9.78 15.11 13.21
CA LEU A 202 9.45 13.98 14.08
C LEU A 202 9.20 12.73 13.24
N LEU A 203 10.04 11.72 13.42
CA LEU A 203 9.91 10.41 12.81
C LEU A 203 9.24 9.44 13.77
N PHE A 204 8.29 8.64 13.25
CA PHE A 204 7.69 7.51 13.96
C PHE A 204 8.26 6.20 13.41
N ILE A 205 8.96 5.46 14.26
CA ILE A 205 9.60 4.19 13.93
C ILE A 205 8.73 3.06 14.47
N VAL A 206 8.16 2.25 13.58
CA VAL A 206 7.30 1.12 13.95
C VAL A 206 8.07 -0.18 13.82
N LEU A 207 8.12 -0.95 14.92
CA LEU A 207 8.72 -2.28 14.96
C LEU A 207 7.65 -3.36 14.84
N PHE A 208 7.91 -4.39 14.04
CA PHE A 208 6.99 -5.50 13.80
C PHE A 208 7.50 -6.80 14.42
N ALA A 209 6.60 -7.72 14.76
CA ALA A 209 6.95 -9.01 15.37
C ALA A 209 7.91 -9.85 14.50
N SER A 210 7.89 -9.64 13.19
CA SER A 210 8.79 -10.31 12.24
C SER A 210 10.25 -9.82 12.31
N GLY A 211 10.54 -8.74 13.04
CA GLY A 211 11.82 -8.03 13.00
C GLY A 211 11.94 -7.08 11.79
N ASN A 212 10.84 -6.77 11.11
CA ASN A 212 10.80 -5.69 10.12
C ASN A 212 10.55 -4.35 10.83
N ILE A 213 10.92 -3.25 10.16
CA ILE A 213 10.72 -1.89 10.65
C ILE A 213 10.22 -1.01 9.51
N CYS A 214 9.36 -0.05 9.83
CA CYS A 214 9.09 1.06 8.95
C CYS A 214 9.17 2.39 9.69
N VAL A 215 9.62 3.43 8.98
CA VAL A 215 9.65 4.79 9.49
C VAL A 215 8.63 5.64 8.76
N ILE A 216 7.86 6.39 9.53
CA ILE A 216 6.78 7.26 9.07
C ILE A 216 7.17 8.70 9.42
N GLN A 217 7.14 9.58 8.42
CA GLN A 217 7.51 10.98 8.60
C GLN A 217 6.26 11.84 8.78
N ARG A 218 6.32 12.79 9.72
CA ARG A 218 5.27 13.78 9.94
C ARG A 218 5.61 15.10 9.22
N ARG A 219 5.12 15.26 7.99
CA ARG A 219 5.07 16.58 7.30
C ARG A 219 3.62 17.04 7.17
N ASP A 220 2.96 16.73 6.05
CA ASP A 220 1.57 17.13 5.77
C ASP A 220 0.57 15.97 5.79
N SER A 221 1.06 14.74 5.57
CA SER A 221 0.30 13.49 5.72
C SER A 221 1.20 12.41 6.31
N LEU A 222 0.62 11.51 7.11
CA LEU A 222 1.36 10.37 7.65
C LEU A 222 1.68 9.39 6.52
N GLN A 223 2.93 9.37 6.08
CA GLN A 223 3.40 8.47 5.02
C GLN A 223 4.64 7.69 5.45
N VAL A 224 4.76 6.47 4.92
CA VAL A 224 5.93 5.63 5.16
C VAL A 224 7.11 6.16 4.35
N ALA A 225 8.12 6.68 5.04
CA ALA A 225 9.33 7.23 4.46
C ALA A 225 10.38 6.16 4.11
N SER A 226 10.53 5.13 4.94
CA SER A 226 11.53 4.07 4.72
C SER A 226 11.13 2.74 5.38
N LYS A 227 11.71 1.65 4.87
CA LYS A 227 11.37 0.27 5.27
C LYS A 227 12.64 -0.59 5.32
N TRP A 228 12.79 -1.38 6.38
CA TRP A 228 13.89 -2.34 6.54
C TRP A 228 13.36 -3.69 7.02
N GLN A 229 14.08 -4.76 6.65
CA GLN A 229 13.73 -6.13 7.00
C GLN A 229 14.88 -6.78 7.78
N LYS A 230 14.57 -7.81 8.58
CA LYS A 230 15.54 -8.60 9.35
C LYS A 230 16.39 -7.77 10.33
N VAL A 231 15.81 -6.76 10.96
CA VAL A 231 16.49 -5.96 11.97
C VAL A 231 16.34 -6.64 13.35
N LYS A 232 17.46 -6.74 14.07
CA LYS A 232 17.54 -7.30 15.42
C LYS A 232 17.12 -6.27 16.46
N SER A 233 17.63 -5.05 16.36
CA SER A 233 17.33 -3.96 17.30
C SER A 233 17.49 -2.59 16.64
N VAL A 234 16.77 -1.62 17.19
CA VAL A 234 16.82 -0.21 16.81
C VAL A 234 17.16 0.60 18.03
N LEU A 235 18.11 1.52 17.88
CA LEU A 235 18.48 2.48 18.90
C LEU A 235 18.37 3.88 18.31
N VAL A 236 17.95 4.83 19.13
CA VAL A 236 17.81 6.25 18.76
C VAL A 236 18.63 7.03 19.76
N ASP A 237 19.64 7.75 19.27
CA ASP A 237 20.52 8.61 20.07
C ASP A 237 21.30 9.56 19.15
N ASP A 238 22.00 10.53 19.70
CA ASP A 238 22.96 11.37 18.97
C ASP A 238 24.30 10.64 18.81
N PHE A 239 24.30 9.60 17.96
CA PHE A 239 25.48 8.79 17.68
C PHE A 239 26.64 9.56 17.06
N ILE A 240 26.35 10.70 16.42
CA ILE A 240 27.35 11.53 15.71
C ILE A 240 27.85 12.69 16.57
N GLY A 241 27.17 13.02 17.68
CA GLY A 241 27.49 14.19 18.49
C GLY A 241 27.12 15.52 17.80
N SER A 242 26.12 15.47 16.92
CA SER A 242 25.65 16.61 16.13
C SER A 242 24.60 17.47 16.86
N GLY A 243 24.12 17.00 18.02
CA GLY A 243 22.97 17.56 18.73
C GLY A 243 21.61 17.15 18.14
N SER A 244 21.57 16.18 17.22
CA SER A 244 20.34 15.64 16.63
C SER A 244 20.29 14.13 16.80
N GLU A 245 19.10 13.52 16.80
CA GLU A 245 18.98 12.06 16.96
C GLU A 245 19.15 11.34 15.62
N GLN A 246 19.87 10.21 15.62
CA GLN A 246 19.98 9.29 14.50
C GLN A 246 19.47 7.90 14.87
N LEU A 247 19.08 7.14 13.85
CA LEU A 247 18.64 5.76 13.99
C LEU A 247 19.81 4.82 13.75
N LEU A 248 20.20 4.04 14.75
CA LEU A 248 21.11 2.91 14.61
C LEU A 248 20.29 1.61 14.45
N LEU A 249 20.38 1.01 13.27
CA LEU A 249 19.78 -0.26 12.90
C LEU A 249 20.82 -1.37 12.98
N LEU A 250 20.57 -2.37 13.82
CA LEU A 250 21.41 -3.57 13.93
C LEU A 250 20.72 -4.73 13.23
N PHE A 251 21.34 -5.30 12.19
CA PHE A 251 20.75 -6.36 11.41
C PHE A 251 21.00 -7.74 12.04
N LYS A 252 20.12 -8.70 11.75
CA LYS A 252 20.37 -10.11 12.10
C LYS A 252 21.42 -10.66 11.14
N ASP A 253 22.63 -10.85 11.62
CA ASP A 253 23.65 -11.64 10.94
C ASP A 253 23.56 -13.11 11.36
N ASP A 254 23.61 -14.03 10.40
CA ASP A 254 23.62 -15.47 10.65
C ASP A 254 25.00 -15.93 11.22
N SER A 255 26.03 -15.07 11.18
CA SER A 255 27.36 -15.32 11.73
C SER A 255 27.51 -14.71 13.14
N ASN A 256 27.46 -15.58 14.16
CA ASN A 256 27.36 -15.24 15.59
C ASN A 256 28.60 -14.60 16.26
N THR A 257 29.55 -13.99 15.55
CA THR A 257 30.83 -13.59 16.19
C THR A 257 30.94 -12.13 16.59
N ASP A 258 30.29 -11.18 15.91
CA ASP A 258 30.30 -9.75 16.31
C ASP A 258 28.91 -9.11 16.17
N VAL A 259 28.41 -8.48 17.25
CA VAL A 259 27.07 -7.85 17.26
C VAL A 259 26.99 -6.57 16.41
N LEU A 260 28.15 -6.04 16.01
CA LEU A 260 28.29 -4.78 15.26
C LEU A 260 28.86 -4.98 13.84
N SER A 261 28.85 -6.19 13.28
CA SER A 261 29.31 -6.43 11.90
C SER A 261 28.39 -5.82 10.84
N ALA A 262 27.06 -5.88 11.05
CA ALA A 262 26.06 -5.31 10.16
C ALA A 262 25.23 -4.24 10.87
N PHE A 263 25.58 -2.97 10.66
CA PHE A 263 24.81 -1.84 11.16
C PHE A 263 24.60 -0.74 10.13
N LYS A 264 23.55 0.06 10.35
CA LYS A 264 23.28 1.29 9.60
C LYS A 264 22.91 2.43 10.56
N ILE A 265 23.54 3.59 10.43
CA ILE A 265 23.19 4.82 11.14
C ILE A 265 22.60 5.80 10.12
N THR A 266 21.40 6.30 10.36
CA THR A 266 20.78 7.27 9.44
C THR A 266 19.83 8.24 10.13
N ASP A 267 19.75 9.47 9.63
CA ASP A 267 18.74 10.47 10.00
C ASP A 267 17.65 10.62 8.92
N LEU A 268 17.61 9.72 7.92
CA LEU A 268 16.79 9.84 6.70
C LEU A 268 17.02 11.14 5.89
N GLY A 269 18.11 11.84 6.17
CA GLY A 269 18.53 13.06 5.52
C GLY A 269 19.96 12.92 5.01
N GLY A 270 20.86 13.77 5.55
CA GLY A 270 22.26 13.82 5.11
C GLY A 270 23.14 12.73 5.73
N VAL A 271 22.68 12.08 6.80
CA VAL A 271 23.42 11.03 7.50
C VAL A 271 22.99 9.67 6.98
N ASP A 272 23.95 8.95 6.40
CA ASP A 272 23.82 7.54 6.09
C ASP A 272 25.19 6.83 6.19
N TYR A 273 25.44 6.15 7.32
CA TYR A 273 26.60 5.31 7.54
C TYR A 273 26.19 3.84 7.55
N ALA A 274 26.95 2.97 6.89
CA ALA A 274 26.71 1.52 6.88
C ALA A 274 28.02 0.75 7.01
N SER A 275 28.00 -0.35 7.76
CA SER A 275 29.20 -1.16 8.06
C SER A 275 29.77 -1.97 6.89
N GLY A 276 29.10 -1.96 5.72
CA GLY A 276 29.54 -2.65 4.50
C GLY A 276 30.35 -1.79 3.52
N ILE A 277 30.52 -0.50 3.81
CA ILE A 277 31.33 0.39 2.95
C ILE A 277 32.77 0.28 3.42
N ASN A 278 33.55 -0.54 2.71
CA ASN A 278 34.99 -0.55 2.83
C ASN A 278 35.48 0.82 2.32
N TYR A 279 35.57 1.82 3.23
CA TYR A 279 36.42 2.97 2.99
C TYR A 279 37.82 2.39 2.83
N LYS A 280 38.21 2.06 1.60
CA LYS A 280 39.62 2.01 1.25
C LYS A 280 40.16 3.31 1.83
N HIS A 281 41.09 3.20 2.76
CA HIS A 281 41.91 4.32 3.18
C HIS A 281 42.58 4.88 1.92
N CYS A 282 41.88 5.72 1.17
CA CYS A 282 42.49 6.80 0.44
C CYS A 282 42.87 7.81 1.52
N VAL A 283 43.91 7.48 2.29
CA VAL A 283 44.82 8.51 2.77
C VAL A 283 45.50 8.96 1.48
N PRO A 284 45.15 10.11 0.88
CA PRO A 284 45.95 10.64 -0.20
C PRO A 284 47.32 10.90 0.43
N ALA A 285 48.40 10.59 -0.30
CA ALA A 285 49.73 11.04 0.08
C ALA A 285 49.66 12.53 0.49
N ALA A 286 50.32 12.87 1.59
CA ALA A 286 50.12 14.08 2.39
C ALA A 286 50.23 15.43 1.63
N GLU A 287 50.56 15.42 0.34
CA GLU A 287 50.68 16.60 -0.51
C GLU A 287 49.31 17.11 -1.02
N GLY A 288 48.29 16.25 -1.19
CA GLY A 288 46.95 16.66 -1.67
C GLY A 288 45.93 17.02 -0.57
N LEU A 289 46.24 16.75 0.70
CA LEU A 289 45.39 17.06 1.85
C LEU A 289 45.42 18.56 2.21
N GLN A 290 46.51 19.25 1.89
CA GLN A 290 46.67 20.67 2.20
C GLN A 290 45.83 21.55 1.26
N GLU A 291 45.78 21.23 -0.04
CA GLU A 291 44.93 21.92 -1.02
C GLU A 291 43.43 21.63 -0.82
N ASN A 292 43.03 20.37 -0.63
CA ASN A 292 41.63 20.04 -0.36
C ASN A 292 41.16 20.60 1.00
N GLY A 293 42.05 20.64 2.01
CA GLY A 293 41.80 21.31 3.27
C GLY A 293 41.59 22.81 3.09
N LEU A 294 42.46 23.48 2.32
CA LEU A 294 42.34 24.91 1.98
C LEU A 294 41.04 25.21 1.22
N LEU A 295 40.68 24.41 0.22
CA LEU A 295 39.44 24.57 -0.54
C LEU A 295 38.20 24.33 0.32
N THR A 296 38.25 23.36 1.25
CA THR A 296 37.15 23.10 2.20
C THR A 296 37.03 24.23 3.20
N VAL A 297 38.15 24.75 3.73
CA VAL A 297 38.16 25.93 4.60
C VAL A 297 37.61 27.14 3.86
N GLN A 298 37.99 27.37 2.61
CA GLN A 298 37.49 28.46 1.79
C GLN A 298 35.99 28.29 1.46
N ALA A 299 35.51 27.07 1.22
CA ALA A 299 34.09 26.77 1.04
C ALA A 299 33.28 27.00 2.33
N LEU A 300 33.84 26.65 3.49
CA LEU A 300 33.23 26.90 4.79
C LEU A 300 33.24 28.39 5.14
N GLU A 301 34.33 29.09 4.84
CA GLU A 301 34.45 30.52 5.03
C GLU A 301 33.46 31.29 4.15
N THR A 302 33.32 30.90 2.88
CA THR A 302 32.32 31.50 1.98
C THR A 302 30.89 31.22 2.43
N ARG A 303 30.59 30.00 2.92
CA ARG A 303 29.28 29.70 3.54
C ARG A 303 29.04 30.52 4.81
N LEU A 304 30.05 30.71 5.64
CA LEU A 304 29.95 31.48 6.86
C LEU A 304 29.77 32.98 6.57
N GLN A 305 30.49 33.52 5.59
CA GLN A 305 30.31 34.88 5.09
C GLN A 305 28.92 35.09 4.48
N ALA A 306 28.41 34.11 3.71
CA ALA A 306 27.05 34.14 3.17
C ALA A 306 26.00 34.10 4.29
N GLY A 307 26.17 33.22 5.29
CA GLY A 307 25.32 33.17 6.47
C GLY A 307 25.35 34.47 7.27
N TRP A 308 26.52 35.09 7.43
CA TRP A 308 26.66 36.37 8.12
C TRP A 308 25.98 37.52 7.37
N LYS A 309 26.08 37.53 6.02
CA LYS A 309 25.36 38.48 5.18
C LYS A 309 23.84 38.30 5.31
N TYR A 310 23.36 37.06 5.29
CA TYR A 310 21.94 36.74 5.47
C TYR A 310 21.40 37.18 6.85
N VAL A 311 22.15 36.93 7.93
CA VAL A 311 21.79 37.39 9.28
C VAL A 311 21.75 38.93 9.34
N ARG A 312 22.68 39.61 8.68
CA ARG A 312 22.69 41.07 8.60
C ARG A 312 21.48 41.61 7.83
N GLU A 313 21.12 40.98 6.71
CA GLU A 313 19.90 41.30 5.96
C GLU A 313 18.65 41.09 6.82
N LEU A 314 18.55 39.97 7.54
CA LEU A 314 17.45 39.72 8.48
C LEU A 314 17.38 40.76 9.61
N GLN A 315 18.51 41.18 10.17
CA GLN A 315 18.55 42.25 11.16
C GLN A 315 18.10 43.59 10.57
N GLN A 316 18.45 43.90 9.32
CA GLN A 316 17.95 45.08 8.61
C GLN A 316 16.43 44.98 8.40
N HIS A 317 15.92 43.84 7.94
CA HIS A 317 14.48 43.61 7.78
C HIS A 317 13.72 43.73 9.10
N LEU A 318 14.27 43.23 10.20
CA LEU A 318 13.65 43.35 11.52
C LEU A 318 13.61 44.81 12.00
N ARG A 319 14.66 45.60 11.73
CA ARG A 319 14.68 47.05 12.02
C ARG A 319 13.66 47.79 11.15
N LEU A 320 13.53 47.44 9.88
CA LEU A 320 12.52 48.01 8.98
C LEU A 320 11.11 47.68 9.46
N LYS A 321 10.80 46.40 9.74
CA LYS A 321 9.49 45.98 10.28
C LYS A 321 9.14 46.71 11.58
N LYS A 322 10.09 46.84 12.52
CA LYS A 322 9.87 47.62 13.76
C LYS A 322 9.56 49.09 13.47
N ARG A 323 10.28 49.72 12.53
CA ARG A 323 10.03 51.11 12.12
C ARG A 323 8.65 51.28 11.50
N VAL A 324 8.26 50.38 10.58
CA VAL A 324 6.94 50.39 9.94
C VAL A 324 5.83 50.21 10.97
N ILE A 325 5.97 49.28 11.92
CA ILE A 325 5.00 49.08 12.99
C ILE A 325 4.87 50.36 13.83
N LEU A 326 5.99 50.96 14.27
CA LEU A 326 5.96 52.20 15.06
C LEU A 326 5.30 53.35 14.29
N LYS A 327 5.61 53.50 13.00
CA LYS A 327 4.98 54.52 12.14
C LYS A 327 3.50 54.25 11.90
N SER A 328 3.10 52.99 11.76
CA SER A 328 1.69 52.60 11.62
C SER A 328 0.91 52.84 12.90
N CYS A 329 1.50 52.56 14.06
CA CYS A 329 0.92 52.90 15.37
C CYS A 329 0.80 54.42 15.53
N GLN A 330 1.79 55.19 15.12
CA GLN A 330 1.74 56.65 15.13
C GLN A 330 0.61 57.18 14.23
N ALA A 331 0.49 56.65 13.01
CA ALA A 331 -0.58 57.02 12.08
C ALA A 331 -1.98 56.67 12.62
N LEU A 332 -2.13 55.53 13.31
CA LEU A 332 -3.38 55.15 13.98
C LEU A 332 -3.71 56.08 15.15
N ILE A 333 -2.71 56.48 15.95
CA ILE A 333 -2.89 57.44 17.04
C ILE A 333 -3.32 58.80 16.47
N ASP A 334 -2.63 59.27 15.43
CA ASP A 334 -2.95 60.54 14.76
C ASP A 334 -4.36 60.51 14.13
N LEU A 335 -4.79 59.37 13.57
CA LEU A 335 -6.16 59.17 13.06
C LEU A 335 -7.21 59.27 14.17
N VAL A 336 -6.97 58.66 15.32
CA VAL A 336 -7.87 58.72 16.49
C VAL A 336 -7.91 60.13 17.10
N GLU A 337 -6.79 60.87 17.04
CA GLU A 337 -6.69 62.26 17.50
C GLU A 337 -7.14 63.30 16.44
N GLY A 338 -7.59 62.86 15.26
CA GLY A 338 -8.06 63.74 14.17
C GLY A 338 -6.98 64.56 13.47
N ARG A 339 -5.70 64.16 13.59
CA ARG A 339 -4.55 64.81 12.95
C ARG A 339 -4.24 64.13 11.61
N THR A 340 -3.92 64.92 10.58
CA THR A 340 -3.51 64.39 9.27
C THR A 340 -2.08 63.88 9.32
N HIS A 341 -1.89 62.56 9.26
CA HIS A 341 -0.56 61.93 9.20
C HIS A 341 -0.10 61.77 7.75
N ILE A 342 1.07 62.33 7.41
CA ILE A 342 1.70 62.15 6.09
C ILE A 342 2.64 60.95 6.16
N LEU A 343 2.25 59.84 5.53
CA LEU A 343 3.12 58.67 5.39
C LEU A 343 4.27 58.98 4.41
N PRO A 344 5.52 58.61 4.73
CA PRO A 344 6.61 58.69 3.76
C PRO A 344 6.37 57.70 2.60
N PRO A 345 6.82 58.03 1.37
CA PRO A 345 6.63 57.18 0.19
C PRO A 345 7.34 55.83 0.33
N ALA A 346 6.66 54.74 -0.05
CA ALA A 346 7.07 53.35 0.14
C ALA A 346 8.45 53.01 -0.46
N GLU A 347 8.85 53.71 -1.53
CA GLU A 347 10.14 53.54 -2.21
C GLU A 347 11.35 53.90 -1.33
N LYS A 348 11.22 54.85 -0.38
CA LYS A 348 12.32 55.23 0.52
C LYS A 348 12.60 54.19 1.60
N GLU A 349 11.69 53.24 1.82
CA GLU A 349 11.82 52.18 2.82
C GLU A 349 12.01 50.77 2.22
N GLY A 350 12.13 50.67 0.89
CA GLY A 350 12.28 49.39 0.18
C GLY A 350 11.02 48.53 0.23
N LEU A 351 9.85 49.14 0.38
CA LEU A 351 8.55 48.49 0.45
C LEU A 351 7.80 48.67 -0.88
N VAL A 352 7.06 47.64 -1.31
CA VAL A 352 6.18 47.70 -2.48
C VAL A 352 4.79 48.09 -2.00
N SER A 353 4.26 49.22 -2.50
CA SER A 353 2.88 49.63 -2.26
C SER A 353 1.95 48.72 -3.07
N LEU A 354 1.04 48.00 -2.40
CA LEU A 354 0.00 47.20 -3.05
C LEU A 354 -1.21 48.04 -3.51
N TRP A 355 -1.16 49.36 -3.29
CA TRP A 355 -2.29 50.28 -3.46
C TRP A 355 -2.01 51.40 -4.47
N ASP A 356 -0.77 51.55 -4.94
CA ASP A 356 -0.40 52.49 -5.99
C ASP A 356 -0.40 51.82 -7.37
N ASP A 357 -1.49 51.14 -7.72
CA ASP A 357 -1.81 50.88 -9.13
C ASP A 357 -2.69 52.02 -9.61
N VAL A 358 -2.03 53.02 -10.18
CA VAL A 358 -2.64 54.07 -10.99
C VAL A 358 -3.42 53.40 -12.13
N GLU A 359 -4.73 53.61 -12.11
CA GLU A 359 -5.64 53.64 -13.26
C GLU A 359 -5.33 52.65 -14.39
N ASN A 360 -5.64 51.38 -14.17
CA ASN A 360 -6.19 50.53 -15.21
C ASN A 360 -7.17 49.56 -14.55
N PRO A 361 -8.49 49.66 -14.79
CA PRO A 361 -9.39 48.62 -14.31
C PRO A 361 -8.94 47.31 -14.97
N PRO A 362 -8.68 46.24 -14.21
CA PRO A 362 -8.37 44.96 -14.81
C PRO A 362 -9.58 44.57 -15.67
N HIS A 363 -9.30 44.25 -16.93
CA HIS A 363 -10.26 43.68 -17.86
C HIS A 363 -11.10 42.64 -17.13
N SER A 364 -12.42 42.78 -17.23
CA SER A 364 -13.39 41.83 -16.72
C SER A 364 -12.91 40.39 -16.96
N LEU A 365 -12.54 39.72 -15.87
CA LEU A 365 -12.23 38.28 -15.79
C LEU A 365 -13.53 37.47 -15.99
N SER A 366 -14.18 37.72 -17.13
CA SER A 366 -15.39 37.04 -17.57
C SER A 366 -15.16 36.51 -18.97
N LYS A 367 -14.08 35.72 -19.16
CA LYS A 367 -13.91 34.84 -20.33
C LYS A 367 -12.74 33.86 -20.25
N GLU A 368 -12.42 33.28 -19.10
CA GLU A 368 -11.41 32.20 -19.06
C GLU A 368 -11.65 31.12 -17.99
N ALA A 369 -12.91 30.93 -17.61
CA ALA A 369 -13.35 29.76 -16.82
C ALA A 369 -14.57 29.06 -17.44
N SER A 370 -14.69 29.07 -18.77
CA SER A 370 -15.69 28.27 -19.51
C SER A 370 -15.02 27.29 -20.48
N LEU A 371 -14.00 26.60 -19.99
CA LEU A 371 -13.64 25.27 -20.50
C LEU A 371 -14.07 24.19 -19.50
N ALA A 372 -15.23 24.40 -18.85
CA ALA A 372 -16.03 23.28 -18.41
C ALA A 372 -16.46 22.55 -19.69
N SER A 373 -15.75 21.47 -20.03
CA SER A 373 -16.19 20.58 -21.11
C SER A 373 -17.65 20.26 -20.89
N ASN A 374 -18.48 20.40 -21.93
CA ASN A 374 -19.88 19.97 -21.96
C ASN A 374 -20.00 18.48 -21.55
N VAL A 375 -19.98 18.20 -20.25
CA VAL A 375 -20.34 16.92 -19.67
C VAL A 375 -21.81 17.07 -19.34
N PRO A 376 -22.71 16.25 -19.92
CA PRO A 376 -24.12 16.35 -19.61
C PRO A 376 -24.33 16.15 -18.10
N GLU A 377 -25.11 17.03 -17.48
CA GLU A 377 -25.33 17.09 -16.01
C GLU A 377 -25.91 15.79 -15.40
N HIS A 378 -26.34 14.82 -16.22
CA HIS A 378 -27.01 13.60 -15.79
C HIS A 378 -26.45 12.35 -16.47
N PHE A 379 -25.17 12.02 -16.22
CA PHE A 379 -24.54 10.79 -16.72
C PHE A 379 -24.52 9.64 -15.70
N VAL A 380 -24.87 9.91 -14.44
CA VAL A 380 -25.01 8.92 -13.36
C VAL A 380 -26.50 8.59 -13.17
N GLU A 381 -26.87 7.33 -13.37
CA GLU A 381 -28.23 6.84 -13.09
C GLU A 381 -28.42 6.52 -11.61
N LYS A 382 -27.41 5.92 -10.99
CA LYS A 382 -27.49 5.48 -9.59
C LYS A 382 -26.10 5.40 -8.96
N LEU A 383 -25.94 5.98 -7.78
CA LEU A 383 -24.78 5.82 -6.90
C LEU A 383 -25.21 4.99 -5.68
N TRP A 384 -24.43 3.98 -5.31
CA TRP A 384 -24.74 3.13 -4.16
C TRP A 384 -23.48 2.66 -3.43
N GLN A 385 -23.65 2.25 -2.18
CA GLN A 385 -22.58 1.70 -1.34
C GLN A 385 -23.04 0.47 -0.54
N ARG A 386 -22.11 -0.46 -0.33
CA ARG A 386 -22.27 -1.67 0.50
C ARG A 386 -20.99 -1.97 1.27
N VAL A 387 -21.15 -2.61 2.43
CA VAL A 387 -20.05 -3.12 3.24
C VAL A 387 -20.06 -4.65 3.18
N VAL A 388 -18.95 -5.24 2.75
CA VAL A 388 -18.76 -6.69 2.63
C VAL A 388 -17.50 -7.10 3.40
N GLY A 389 -17.68 -7.66 4.60
CA GLY A 389 -16.56 -7.95 5.49
C GLY A 389 -15.81 -6.67 5.86
N ASP A 390 -14.49 -6.65 5.65
CA ASP A 390 -13.63 -5.47 5.89
C ASP A 390 -13.51 -4.53 4.68
N SER A 391 -14.33 -4.70 3.63
CA SER A 391 -14.26 -3.89 2.40
C SER A 391 -15.49 -3.00 2.22
N LEU A 392 -15.24 -1.74 1.87
CA LEU A 392 -16.26 -0.83 1.35
C LEU A 392 -16.34 -0.98 -0.17
N VAL A 393 -17.55 -1.18 -0.67
CA VAL A 393 -17.85 -1.28 -2.09
C VAL A 393 -18.73 -0.11 -2.50
N VAL A 394 -18.27 0.64 -3.50
CA VAL A 394 -19.00 1.78 -4.07
C VAL A 394 -19.24 1.51 -5.54
N GLY A 395 -20.49 1.60 -5.96
CA GLY A 395 -20.89 1.34 -7.34
C GLY A 395 -21.57 2.55 -7.98
N VAL A 396 -21.20 2.83 -9.22
CA VAL A 396 -21.81 3.87 -10.05
C VAL A 396 -22.43 3.21 -11.29
N LYS A 397 -23.74 3.35 -11.43
CA LYS A 397 -24.48 2.98 -12.63
C LYS A 397 -24.51 4.18 -13.57
N LEU A 398 -23.90 4.04 -14.74
CA LEU A 398 -23.80 5.11 -15.74
C LEU A 398 -24.90 4.97 -16.80
N VAL A 399 -25.32 6.11 -17.36
CA VAL A 399 -26.25 6.14 -18.49
C VAL A 399 -25.63 5.42 -19.70
N LYS A 400 -26.41 4.56 -20.35
CA LYS A 400 -25.96 3.69 -21.45
C LYS A 400 -25.28 4.45 -22.60
N SER A 401 -25.80 5.62 -22.98
CA SER A 401 -25.23 6.49 -24.02
C SER A 401 -23.84 7.00 -23.64
N PHE A 402 -23.66 7.41 -22.38
CA PHE A 402 -22.39 7.90 -21.87
C PHE A 402 -21.34 6.78 -21.82
N TYR A 403 -21.70 5.60 -21.29
CA TYR A 403 -20.76 4.47 -21.21
C TYR A 403 -20.18 4.08 -22.57
N LEU A 404 -21.01 4.04 -23.62
CA LEU A 404 -20.57 3.59 -24.95
C LEU A 404 -19.48 4.49 -25.55
N SER A 405 -19.40 5.74 -25.11
CA SER A 405 -18.35 6.71 -25.51
C SER A 405 -17.05 6.60 -24.70
N LEU A 406 -17.00 5.74 -23.68
CA LEU A 406 -15.88 5.64 -22.74
C LEU A 406 -15.06 4.36 -22.93
N SER A 407 -13.74 4.52 -22.84
CA SER A 407 -12.75 3.45 -22.72
C SER A 407 -11.93 3.64 -21.43
N ASP A 408 -11.31 2.57 -20.91
CA ASP A 408 -10.46 2.60 -19.71
C ASP A 408 -11.10 3.31 -18.49
N VAL A 409 -12.25 2.80 -18.03
CA VAL A 409 -13.02 3.41 -16.94
C VAL A 409 -12.54 2.93 -15.57
N SER A 410 -12.22 3.85 -14.67
CA SER A 410 -11.91 3.58 -13.27
C SER A 410 -12.61 4.56 -12.33
N LEU A 411 -12.81 4.16 -11.09
CA LEU A 411 -13.34 4.99 -10.02
C LEU A 411 -12.26 5.25 -8.98
N SER A 412 -12.26 6.45 -8.41
CA SER A 412 -11.44 6.78 -7.24
C SER A 412 -12.33 7.41 -6.17
N LEU A 413 -11.96 7.17 -4.92
CA LEU A 413 -12.60 7.74 -3.74
C LEU A 413 -11.63 8.74 -3.11
N VAL A 414 -12.09 9.97 -2.95
CA VAL A 414 -11.32 11.04 -2.34
C VAL A 414 -12.02 11.46 -1.06
N LEU A 415 -11.29 11.55 0.05
CA LEU A 415 -11.86 12.00 1.32
C LEU A 415 -12.19 13.49 1.26
N ASP A 416 -13.44 13.84 1.53
CA ASP A 416 -13.88 15.23 1.68
C ASP A 416 -13.46 15.69 3.08
N GLN A 417 -12.29 16.31 3.19
CA GLN A 417 -11.86 16.93 4.44
C GLN A 417 -12.20 18.43 4.37
N ASP A 418 -12.98 18.91 5.35
CA ASP A 418 -13.32 20.33 5.54
C ASP A 418 -12.10 21.20 5.96
N PHE A 419 -10.87 20.77 5.68
CA PHE A 419 -9.64 21.46 6.06
C PHE A 419 -8.72 21.63 4.86
N SER A 420 -8.09 22.80 4.79
CA SER A 420 -7.36 23.42 3.69
C SER A 420 -6.08 22.71 3.21
N SER A 421 -6.02 21.38 3.25
CA SER A 421 -4.90 20.58 2.76
C SER A 421 -5.37 19.50 1.79
N ILE A 422 -4.45 19.07 0.92
CA ILE A 422 -4.69 18.09 -0.14
C ILE A 422 -5.32 16.84 0.44
N SER A 423 -6.58 16.58 0.08
CA SER A 423 -7.33 15.40 0.50
C SER A 423 -6.64 14.12 0.01
N PRO A 424 -6.30 13.16 0.89
CA PRO A 424 -5.67 11.93 0.46
C PRO A 424 -6.63 11.12 -0.42
N ILE A 425 -6.13 10.68 -1.58
CA ILE A 425 -6.83 9.74 -2.47
C ILE A 425 -6.69 8.35 -1.85
N LEU A 426 -7.82 7.67 -1.64
CA LEU A 426 -7.82 6.31 -1.09
C LEU A 426 -7.39 5.30 -2.16
N GLU A 427 -6.56 4.33 -1.78
CA GLU A 427 -6.24 3.22 -2.68
C GLU A 427 -7.51 2.42 -2.95
N CYS A 428 -7.95 2.44 -4.21
CA CYS A 428 -9.16 1.77 -4.67
C CYS A 428 -8.80 0.69 -5.69
N ARG A 429 -9.22 -0.56 -5.42
CA ARG A 429 -9.22 -1.62 -6.41
C ARG A 429 -10.45 -1.49 -7.28
N ASN A 430 -10.24 -1.13 -8.54
CA ASN A 430 -11.30 -1.00 -9.51
C ASN A 430 -11.61 -2.34 -10.16
N LYS A 431 -12.88 -2.76 -10.15
CA LYS A 431 -13.37 -3.90 -10.92
C LYS A 431 -14.53 -3.46 -11.80
N ILE A 432 -14.35 -3.56 -13.10
CA ILE A 432 -15.44 -3.39 -14.06
C ILE A 432 -16.13 -4.74 -14.23
N ILE A 433 -17.24 -4.96 -13.52
CA ILE A 433 -18.03 -6.19 -13.67
C ILE A 433 -19.08 -5.95 -14.77
N LYS A 434 -18.81 -6.48 -15.96
CA LYS A 434 -19.82 -6.60 -17.02
C LYS A 434 -20.54 -7.93 -16.82
N LEU A 435 -21.81 -7.89 -16.41
CA LEU A 435 -22.62 -9.10 -16.18
C LEU A 435 -22.51 -10.09 -17.36
N ASN A 436 -22.71 -9.63 -18.60
CA ASN A 436 -22.57 -10.47 -19.81
C ASN A 436 -21.16 -10.97 -20.13
N LYS A 437 -20.07 -10.38 -19.60
CA LYS A 437 -18.69 -10.83 -19.89
C LYS A 437 -18.07 -11.65 -18.75
N ALA A 438 -18.53 -11.45 -17.52
CA ALA A 438 -18.21 -12.34 -16.40
C ALA A 438 -18.88 -13.72 -16.55
N PHE A 439 -20.02 -13.76 -17.28
CA PHE A 439 -20.86 -14.96 -17.43
C PHE A 439 -20.87 -15.59 -18.84
N SER A 440 -20.29 -14.97 -19.88
CA SER A 440 -20.25 -15.56 -21.25
C SER A 440 -18.86 -15.85 -21.81
N ALA A 441 -17.78 -15.80 -21.02
CA ALA A 441 -16.42 -16.07 -21.52
C ALA A 441 -16.13 -17.57 -21.82
N LEU A 442 -17.15 -18.39 -22.12
CA LEU A 442 -16.99 -19.79 -22.55
C LEU A 442 -18.01 -20.23 -23.63
N SER A 443 -18.54 -19.33 -24.45
CA SER A 443 -19.00 -19.76 -25.78
C SER A 443 -17.78 -19.83 -26.70
N VAL A 444 -16.97 -20.88 -26.55
CA VAL A 444 -16.05 -21.27 -27.63
C VAL A 444 -16.93 -21.54 -28.83
N SER A 445 -16.79 -20.72 -29.86
CA SER A 445 -17.38 -20.94 -31.17
C SER A 445 -17.01 -22.34 -31.64
N SER A 446 -17.97 -23.26 -31.62
CA SER A 446 -17.91 -24.44 -32.48
C SER A 446 -17.96 -23.97 -33.92
N CYS A 447 -16.87 -24.21 -34.67
CA CYS A 447 -16.75 -24.26 -36.14
C CYS A 447 -15.27 -23.98 -36.45
N GLN A 448 -14.49 -24.75 -37.21
CA GLN A 448 -14.53 -26.05 -37.87
C GLN A 448 -13.05 -26.33 -38.20
N ILE A 449 -12.57 -27.57 -38.14
CA ILE A 449 -11.60 -28.15 -39.10
C ILE A 449 -11.71 -29.67 -38.92
N GLU A 450 -12.45 -30.32 -39.81
CA GLU A 450 -12.04 -31.58 -40.44
C GLU A 450 -12.84 -31.75 -41.75
N PRO A 451 -12.24 -32.34 -42.80
CA PRO A 451 -12.74 -32.26 -44.16
C PRO A 451 -13.91 -33.22 -44.43
N PRO A 452 -14.80 -32.93 -45.40
CA PRO A 452 -15.94 -33.78 -45.69
C PRO A 452 -15.52 -34.98 -46.54
N PRO A 453 -15.93 -36.22 -46.22
CA PRO A 453 -15.94 -37.27 -47.21
C PRO A 453 -17.14 -37.06 -48.16
N LYS A 454 -16.82 -36.87 -49.44
CA LYS A 454 -17.75 -37.00 -50.56
C LYS A 454 -18.42 -38.38 -50.53
N LYS A 455 -19.75 -38.42 -50.59
CA LYS A 455 -20.49 -39.10 -51.67
C LYS A 455 -21.98 -38.77 -51.60
N MET A 456 -22.47 -38.33 -52.75
CA MET A 456 -23.83 -37.92 -53.06
C MET A 456 -24.64 -39.15 -53.48
N LYS A 457 -25.92 -39.21 -53.09
CA LYS A 457 -27.01 -39.62 -53.98
C LYS A 457 -28.34 -39.03 -53.51
N LEU A 458 -29.02 -38.44 -54.47
CA LEU A 458 -30.30 -37.75 -54.43
C LEU A 458 -31.49 -38.72 -54.37
N ASP A 459 -32.68 -38.12 -54.15
CA ASP A 459 -34.05 -38.56 -54.41
C ASP A 459 -34.81 -39.14 -53.20
N LEU A 460 -36.08 -38.81 -52.89
CA LEU A 460 -37.14 -38.04 -53.56
C LEU A 460 -38.25 -37.70 -52.53
N HIS A 461 -38.91 -36.56 -52.71
CA HIS A 461 -40.29 -36.16 -52.35
C HIS A 461 -41.05 -36.70 -51.11
N GLY A 462 -41.60 -35.77 -50.33
CA GLY A 462 -42.82 -35.97 -49.52
C GLY A 462 -43.30 -34.68 -48.86
N LYS A 463 -44.47 -34.18 -49.30
CA LYS A 463 -45.15 -32.96 -48.80
C LYS A 463 -45.88 -33.20 -47.46
N ASN A 464 -45.89 -32.14 -46.66
CA ASN A 464 -46.91 -31.68 -45.70
C ASN A 464 -47.22 -32.45 -44.40
N ASP A 465 -47.37 -31.62 -43.37
CA ASP A 465 -48.13 -31.75 -42.12
C ASP A 465 -47.57 -32.62 -40.97
N LEU A 466 -46.95 -31.94 -39.99
CA LEU A 466 -47.57 -31.73 -38.68
C LEU A 466 -46.76 -30.72 -37.85
N LYS A 467 -47.41 -29.63 -37.45
CA LYS A 467 -46.95 -28.72 -36.40
C LYS A 467 -46.74 -29.52 -35.11
N LYS A 468 -45.49 -29.69 -34.69
CA LYS A 468 -45.12 -29.91 -33.29
C LYS A 468 -44.28 -28.73 -32.83
N GLU A 469 -44.89 -27.91 -31.98
CA GLU A 469 -44.22 -26.89 -31.20
C GLU A 469 -43.10 -27.54 -30.38
N CYS A 470 -41.86 -27.38 -30.84
CA CYS A 470 -40.73 -27.42 -29.91
C CYS A 470 -40.79 -26.12 -29.09
N PRO A 471 -40.75 -26.19 -27.74
CA PRO A 471 -40.80 -25.00 -26.92
C PRO A 471 -39.58 -24.14 -27.28
N LYS A 472 -39.86 -22.92 -27.75
CA LYS A 472 -38.88 -21.84 -27.84
C LYS A 472 -38.19 -21.76 -26.47
N ARG A 473 -36.96 -22.26 -26.39
CA ARG A 473 -36.02 -21.92 -25.31
C ARG A 473 -35.99 -20.39 -25.30
N CYS A 474 -36.50 -19.78 -24.25
CA CYS A 474 -36.70 -18.34 -24.10
C CYS A 474 -35.40 -17.57 -24.40
N SER A 475 -35.22 -17.15 -25.65
CA SER A 475 -34.35 -16.05 -26.04
C SER A 475 -35.11 -14.75 -25.82
N SER A 476 -35.38 -14.40 -24.57
CA SER A 476 -35.98 -13.12 -24.21
C SER A 476 -35.73 -12.78 -22.75
N VAL A 477 -34.49 -12.45 -22.43
CA VAL A 477 -34.24 -11.36 -21.49
C VAL A 477 -33.11 -10.53 -22.10
N GLN A 478 -33.49 -9.51 -22.89
CA GLN A 478 -32.64 -8.34 -23.07
C GLN A 478 -32.50 -7.67 -21.70
N LEU A 479 -31.66 -8.22 -20.82
CA LEU A 479 -31.36 -7.56 -19.56
C LEU A 479 -30.44 -6.40 -19.90
N ASP A 480 -30.99 -5.22 -19.70
CA ASP A 480 -30.43 -3.92 -20.01
C ASP A 480 -28.93 -3.82 -19.67
N GLY A 481 -28.16 -3.40 -20.67
CA GLY A 481 -26.70 -3.27 -20.62
C GLY A 481 -26.23 -2.09 -19.77
N ALA A 482 -26.78 -1.94 -18.57
CA ALA A 482 -26.29 -1.02 -17.55
C ALA A 482 -24.96 -1.53 -17.01
N LYS A 483 -23.87 -0.86 -17.40
CA LYS A 483 -22.53 -1.23 -16.96
C LYS A 483 -22.19 -0.44 -15.72
N THR A 484 -22.37 -1.08 -14.57
CA THR A 484 -21.96 -0.56 -13.26
C THR A 484 -20.44 -0.61 -13.13
N VAL A 485 -19.83 0.49 -12.77
CA VAL A 485 -18.40 0.57 -12.42
C VAL A 485 -18.30 0.49 -10.90
N ILE A 486 -17.39 -0.33 -10.38
CA ILE A 486 -17.28 -0.61 -8.94
C ILE A 486 -15.86 -0.34 -8.47
N ALA A 487 -15.74 0.46 -7.41
CA ALA A 487 -14.54 0.63 -6.62
C ALA A 487 -14.66 -0.15 -5.32
N VAL A 488 -13.60 -0.87 -4.97
CA VAL A 488 -13.46 -1.57 -3.68
C VAL A 488 -12.29 -0.94 -2.93
N THR A 489 -12.52 -0.52 -1.69
CA THR A 489 -11.47 0.01 -0.82
C THR A 489 -11.54 -0.66 0.56
N SER A 490 -10.42 -0.64 1.29
CA SER A 490 -10.39 -1.15 2.67
C SER A 490 -11.24 -0.24 3.56
N LEU A 491 -12.10 -0.82 4.38
CA LEU A 491 -12.92 -0.07 5.31
C LEU A 491 -12.12 0.39 6.54
N SER A 492 -11.05 -0.33 6.90
CA SER A 492 -10.29 -0.08 8.13
C SER A 492 -9.79 1.36 8.31
N PRO A 493 -9.22 2.05 7.29
CA PRO A 493 -8.74 3.42 7.47
C PRO A 493 -9.89 4.42 7.65
N LEU A 494 -11.10 4.08 7.18
CA LEU A 494 -12.28 4.94 7.24
C LEU A 494 -13.00 4.82 8.57
N LEU A 495 -13.01 3.63 9.18
CA LEU A 495 -13.55 3.42 10.53
C LEU A 495 -12.79 4.22 11.58
N ALA A 496 -11.59 4.70 11.24
CA ALA A 496 -10.85 5.53 12.16
C ALA A 496 -11.66 6.79 12.53
N PHE A 497 -12.44 7.32 11.58
CA PHE A 497 -13.21 8.54 11.72
C PHE A 497 -14.68 8.22 12.02
N HIS A 498 -15.30 9.01 12.90
CA HIS A 498 -16.70 8.81 13.31
C HIS A 498 -17.69 9.01 12.15
N ARG A 499 -17.40 10.00 11.30
CA ARG A 499 -18.15 10.33 10.08
C ARG A 499 -17.16 10.63 8.97
N VAL A 500 -17.38 10.03 7.81
CA VAL A 500 -16.56 10.20 6.62
C VAL A 500 -17.45 10.56 5.45
N CYS A 501 -17.08 11.62 4.73
CA CYS A 501 -17.62 11.93 3.43
C CYS A 501 -16.55 11.60 2.38
N CYS A 502 -16.90 10.80 1.37
CA CYS A 502 -16.03 10.56 0.23
C CYS A 502 -16.66 11.10 -1.05
N ILE A 503 -15.86 11.78 -1.84
CA ILE A 503 -16.17 12.22 -3.20
C ILE A 503 -15.82 11.07 -4.15
N VAL A 504 -16.76 10.70 -5.02
CA VAL A 504 -16.59 9.63 -6.01
C VAL A 504 -16.23 10.26 -7.35
N LEU A 505 -15.03 9.99 -7.84
CA LEU A 505 -14.55 10.47 -9.14
C LEU A 505 -14.46 9.31 -10.14
N LEU A 506 -14.93 9.54 -11.36
CA LEU A 506 -14.79 8.63 -12.49
C LEU A 506 -13.69 9.14 -13.40
N HIS A 507 -12.68 8.30 -13.65
CA HIS A 507 -11.68 8.54 -14.66
C HIS A 507 -11.99 7.67 -15.87
N ALA A 508 -12.01 8.26 -17.05
CA ALA A 508 -12.24 7.52 -18.29
C ALA A 508 -11.53 8.20 -19.46
N LYS A 509 -11.34 7.48 -20.56
CA LYS A 509 -10.94 8.07 -21.85
C LYS A 509 -12.18 8.18 -22.72
N LYS A 510 -12.59 9.41 -23.01
CA LYS A 510 -13.70 9.68 -23.92
C LYS A 510 -13.20 9.57 -25.36
N GLN A 511 -13.94 8.87 -26.19
CA GLN A 511 -13.72 8.83 -27.63
C GLN A 511 -14.55 9.96 -28.26
N GLU A 512 -13.89 10.94 -28.87
CA GLU A 512 -14.59 11.93 -29.68
C GLU A 512 -14.74 11.40 -31.10
N HIS A 513 -15.97 11.32 -31.58
CA HIS A 513 -16.25 11.11 -33.00
C HIS A 513 -16.31 12.49 -33.66
N GLN A 514 -15.16 13.04 -34.05
CA GLN A 514 -15.13 14.03 -35.12
C GLN A 514 -14.71 13.34 -36.40
N ASN A 515 -15.37 13.73 -37.48
CA ASN A 515 -15.19 13.17 -38.82
C ASN A 515 -13.72 13.28 -39.24
N ASP A 516 -13.22 12.15 -39.74
CA ASP A 516 -11.96 11.92 -40.45
C ASP A 516 -10.67 12.56 -39.89
N HIS A 517 -9.81 11.64 -39.46
CA HIS A 517 -8.40 11.76 -39.10
C HIS A 517 -8.08 12.07 -37.62
N LEU A 518 -7.50 11.03 -36.97
CA LEU A 518 -6.94 10.95 -35.61
C LEU A 518 -7.95 10.96 -34.45
N GLN A 519 -8.25 9.77 -33.93
CA GLN A 519 -8.96 9.59 -32.65
C GLN A 519 -8.11 10.10 -31.48
N GLU A 520 -8.26 11.38 -31.14
CA GLU A 520 -7.73 11.88 -29.87
C GLU A 520 -8.57 11.31 -28.71
N ARG A 521 -7.93 10.46 -27.89
CA ARG A 521 -8.53 9.92 -26.66
C ARG A 521 -8.30 10.90 -25.53
N LYS A 522 -9.26 11.78 -25.26
CA LYS A 522 -9.17 12.71 -24.14
C LYS A 522 -9.43 11.99 -22.82
N LYS A 523 -8.48 12.09 -21.88
CA LYS A 523 -8.70 11.66 -20.49
C LYS A 523 -9.68 12.64 -19.85
N ILE A 524 -10.77 12.11 -19.31
CA ILE A 524 -11.77 12.86 -18.56
C ILE A 524 -11.78 12.37 -17.11
N THR A 525 -11.94 13.30 -16.19
CA THR A 525 -12.23 13.03 -14.78
C THR A 525 -13.56 13.71 -14.47
N VAL A 526 -14.53 12.97 -13.97
CA VAL A 526 -15.89 13.46 -13.74
C VAL A 526 -16.36 13.13 -12.33
N LEU A 527 -17.03 14.09 -11.69
CA LEU A 527 -17.61 13.92 -10.36
C LEU A 527 -18.92 13.11 -10.44
N CYS A 528 -18.96 11.94 -9.83
CA CYS A 528 -20.14 11.07 -9.81
C CYS A 528 -21.08 11.33 -8.63
N GLY A 529 -20.60 11.99 -7.57
CA GLY A 529 -21.37 12.31 -6.37
C GLY A 529 -20.57 12.15 -5.09
N LYS A 530 -21.25 12.28 -3.95
CA LYS A 530 -20.69 12.11 -2.60
C LYS A 530 -21.34 10.93 -1.89
N ILE A 531 -20.56 10.23 -1.09
CA ILE A 531 -21.02 9.15 -0.22
C ILE A 531 -20.71 9.48 1.23
N PHE A 532 -21.62 9.10 2.13
CA PHE A 532 -21.48 9.34 3.57
C PHE A 532 -21.43 8.01 4.31
N LEU A 533 -20.45 7.89 5.20
CA LEU A 533 -20.25 6.74 6.06
C LEU A 533 -20.23 7.23 7.51
N SER A 534 -21.11 6.65 8.30
CA SER A 534 -21.11 6.83 9.75
C SER A 534 -20.90 5.48 10.41
N LEU A 535 -20.13 5.45 11.50
CA LEU A 535 -19.91 4.23 12.28
C LEU A 535 -21.23 3.65 12.79
N GLU A 536 -22.19 4.51 13.20
CA GLU A 536 -23.52 4.12 13.66
C GLU A 536 -24.32 3.41 12.55
N ASP A 537 -24.30 3.94 11.32
CA ASP A 537 -24.99 3.33 10.18
C ASP A 537 -24.42 1.94 9.84
N ILE A 538 -23.10 1.78 9.98
CA ILE A 538 -22.41 0.50 9.73
C ILE A 538 -22.75 -0.51 10.83
N SER A 539 -22.71 -0.11 12.10
CA SER A 539 -23.05 -0.99 13.23
C SER A 539 -24.51 -1.42 13.19
N ASN A 540 -25.40 -0.55 12.74
CA ASN A 540 -26.82 -0.86 12.54
C ASN A 540 -27.08 -1.71 11.29
N GLY A 541 -26.04 -2.07 10.54
CA GLY A 541 -26.15 -2.95 9.37
C GLY A 541 -26.85 -2.32 8.17
N LYS A 542 -26.98 -0.99 8.10
CA LYS A 542 -27.69 -0.28 7.03
C LYS A 542 -27.12 -0.57 5.64
N TYR A 543 -25.79 -0.65 5.55
CA TYR A 543 -25.06 -0.93 4.31
C TYR A 543 -24.67 -2.41 4.14
N SER A 544 -25.18 -3.29 5.00
CA SER A 544 -24.91 -4.73 4.89
C SER A 544 -25.60 -5.34 3.66
N VAL A 545 -24.94 -6.34 3.07
CA VAL A 545 -25.48 -7.09 1.94
C VAL A 545 -26.60 -8.01 2.42
N LYS A 546 -27.79 -7.84 1.85
CA LYS A 546 -28.97 -8.64 2.19
C LYS A 546 -29.21 -9.71 1.13
N MET A 547 -28.71 -10.93 1.38
CA MET A 547 -28.96 -12.11 0.56
C MET A 547 -29.87 -13.08 1.31
N GLN A 548 -31.16 -13.11 0.96
CA GLN A 548 -32.13 -14.01 1.58
C GLN A 548 -32.52 -15.14 0.61
N ARG A 549 -32.87 -16.29 1.19
CA ARG A 549 -33.41 -17.43 0.46
C ARG A 549 -34.93 -17.30 0.42
N ASP A 550 -35.50 -17.16 -0.77
CA ASP A 550 -36.94 -17.12 -0.98
C ASP A 550 -37.34 -18.06 -2.14
N ASN A 551 -38.29 -18.96 -1.88
CA ASN A 551 -38.87 -19.88 -2.86
C ASN A 551 -37.86 -20.59 -3.80
N SER A 552 -36.79 -21.15 -3.22
CA SER A 552 -35.67 -21.86 -3.89
C SER A 552 -34.66 -20.98 -4.67
N TYR A 553 -34.84 -19.66 -4.68
CA TYR A 553 -33.91 -18.69 -5.26
C TYR A 553 -33.26 -17.80 -4.20
N CYS A 554 -32.09 -17.26 -4.51
CA CYS A 554 -31.49 -16.17 -3.74
C CYS A 554 -32.08 -14.84 -4.23
N THR A 555 -32.78 -14.14 -3.34
CA THR A 555 -33.32 -12.80 -3.57
C THR A 555 -32.39 -11.78 -2.92
N GLY A 556 -31.61 -11.08 -3.73
CA GLY A 556 -30.78 -9.96 -3.33
C GLY A 556 -30.84 -8.86 -4.38
N SER A 557 -30.62 -7.61 -3.99
CA SER A 557 -30.54 -6.53 -4.98
C SER A 557 -29.35 -6.75 -5.92
N MET A 558 -29.43 -6.25 -7.16
CA MET A 558 -28.32 -6.39 -8.12
C MET A 558 -27.02 -5.78 -7.55
N GLU A 559 -27.13 -4.71 -6.77
CA GLU A 559 -26.02 -4.09 -6.04
C GLU A 559 -25.37 -5.03 -5.02
N ASP A 560 -26.19 -5.80 -4.30
CA ASP A 560 -25.73 -6.78 -3.33
C ASP A 560 -24.93 -7.89 -4.04
N ILE A 561 -25.42 -8.39 -5.18
CA ILE A 561 -24.74 -9.46 -5.95
C ILE A 561 -23.40 -8.95 -6.48
N LEU A 562 -23.42 -7.75 -7.08
CA LEU A 562 -22.23 -7.09 -7.59
C LEU A 562 -21.19 -6.82 -6.49
N SER A 563 -21.63 -6.45 -5.28
CA SER A 563 -20.74 -6.19 -4.16
C SER A 563 -20.00 -7.45 -3.69
N VAL A 564 -20.69 -8.59 -3.61
CA VAL A 564 -20.08 -9.88 -3.25
C VAL A 564 -19.08 -10.33 -4.30
N LEU A 565 -19.42 -10.20 -5.59
CA LEU A 565 -18.52 -10.55 -6.70
C LEU A 565 -17.30 -9.62 -6.79
N ALA A 566 -17.47 -8.33 -6.47
CA ALA A 566 -16.38 -7.35 -6.51
C ALA A 566 -15.32 -7.62 -5.44
N VAL A 567 -15.71 -8.00 -4.22
CA VAL A 567 -14.75 -8.32 -3.15
C VAL A 567 -14.14 -9.72 -3.32
N SER A 568 -14.85 -10.64 -3.95
CA SER A 568 -14.39 -12.03 -4.08
C SER A 568 -13.21 -12.20 -5.05
N ASN A 569 -12.35 -13.16 -4.71
CA ASN A 569 -11.32 -13.69 -5.58
C ASN A 569 -11.90 -14.80 -6.45
N ARG A 570 -11.65 -14.72 -7.76
CA ARG A 570 -12.15 -15.67 -8.76
C ARG A 570 -11.12 -16.78 -8.97
N PHE A 571 -11.54 -18.03 -8.83
CA PHE A 571 -10.77 -19.22 -9.17
C PHE A 571 -11.57 -20.09 -10.13
N CYS A 572 -10.94 -20.62 -11.18
CA CYS A 572 -11.61 -21.47 -12.16
C CYS A 572 -10.92 -22.84 -12.17
N PHE A 573 -11.67 -23.91 -12.08
CA PHE A 573 -11.17 -25.28 -12.06
C PHE A 573 -11.83 -26.09 -13.18
N GLN A 574 -11.03 -26.74 -14.01
CA GLN A 574 -11.47 -27.74 -14.96
C GLN A 574 -11.48 -29.09 -14.24
N ILE A 575 -12.60 -29.80 -14.28
CA ILE A 575 -12.78 -31.13 -13.70
C ILE A 575 -13.00 -32.09 -14.85
N VAL A 576 -12.16 -33.11 -14.95
CA VAL A 576 -12.21 -34.16 -15.98
C VAL A 576 -12.30 -35.52 -15.30
N SER A 577 -13.21 -36.39 -15.73
CA SER A 577 -13.29 -37.78 -15.29
C SER A 577 -13.16 -38.72 -16.49
N SER A 578 -12.40 -39.80 -16.35
CA SER A 578 -12.29 -40.85 -17.38
C SER A 578 -13.51 -41.78 -17.40
N ASP A 579 -14.11 -42.02 -16.23
CA ASP A 579 -14.98 -43.21 -16.03
C ASP A 579 -16.37 -42.88 -15.45
N CYS A 580 -16.62 -41.65 -15.00
CA CYS A 580 -17.86 -41.28 -14.30
C CYS A 580 -18.44 -39.94 -14.77
N THR A 581 -19.76 -39.82 -14.76
CA THR A 581 -20.42 -38.55 -15.08
C THR A 581 -20.26 -37.55 -13.93
N LEU A 582 -20.09 -36.26 -14.25
CA LEU A 582 -19.93 -35.18 -13.28
C LEU A 582 -21.27 -34.67 -12.69
N THR A 583 -22.33 -35.47 -12.77
CA THR A 583 -23.62 -35.20 -12.13
C THR A 583 -23.56 -35.02 -10.60
N PRO A 584 -22.64 -35.68 -9.84
CA PRO A 584 -22.52 -35.49 -8.39
C PRO A 584 -22.18 -34.05 -7.97
N VAL A 585 -21.56 -33.26 -8.85
CA VAL A 585 -21.20 -31.85 -8.56
C VAL A 585 -22.45 -30.99 -8.39
N ASN A 586 -23.50 -31.24 -9.18
CA ASN A 586 -24.76 -30.51 -9.06
C ASN A 586 -25.51 -30.85 -7.76
N SER A 587 -25.53 -32.12 -7.38
CA SER A 587 -26.12 -32.55 -6.10
C SER A 587 -25.32 -32.03 -4.90
N TRP A 588 -23.99 -31.89 -5.03
CA TRP A 588 -23.15 -31.30 -4.00
C TRP A 588 -23.42 -29.81 -3.80
N LEU A 589 -23.54 -29.04 -4.90
CA LEU A 589 -23.84 -27.61 -4.84
C LEU A 589 -25.19 -27.33 -4.18
N LEU A 590 -26.25 -28.04 -4.59
CA LEU A 590 -27.60 -27.81 -4.08
C LEU A 590 -27.84 -28.44 -2.69
N GLY A 591 -27.24 -29.60 -2.43
CA GLY A 591 -27.39 -30.36 -1.19
C GLY A 591 -26.41 -29.91 -0.11
N GLU A 592 -25.18 -30.45 -0.13
CA GLU A 592 -24.20 -30.26 0.96
C GLU A 592 -23.75 -28.81 1.16
N MET A 593 -23.71 -28.02 0.08
CA MET A 593 -23.30 -26.61 0.12
C MET A 593 -24.49 -25.66 0.28
N GLU A 594 -25.72 -26.18 0.28
CA GLU A 594 -26.96 -25.42 0.45
C GLU A 594 -27.05 -24.18 -0.45
N CYS A 595 -26.55 -24.30 -1.68
CA CYS A 595 -26.48 -23.19 -2.60
C CYS A 595 -27.83 -22.99 -3.32
N THR A 596 -28.22 -21.73 -3.52
CA THR A 596 -29.42 -21.38 -4.32
C THR A 596 -29.07 -20.46 -5.47
N PRO A 597 -29.63 -20.67 -6.67
CA PRO A 597 -29.36 -19.83 -7.84
C PRO A 597 -29.90 -18.42 -7.64
N PHE A 598 -29.26 -17.41 -8.24
CA PHE A 598 -29.82 -16.07 -8.26
C PHE A 598 -31.06 -15.99 -9.17
N LYS A 599 -32.02 -15.15 -8.79
CA LYS A 599 -33.23 -14.91 -9.58
C LYS A 599 -32.92 -14.20 -10.90
N GLU A 600 -31.97 -13.27 -10.89
CA GLU A 600 -31.57 -12.46 -12.04
C GLU A 600 -30.54 -13.18 -12.93
N CYS A 601 -29.83 -14.18 -12.41
CA CYS A 601 -28.78 -14.92 -13.12
C CYS A 601 -28.66 -16.36 -12.62
N HIS A 602 -29.31 -17.29 -13.34
CA HIS A 602 -29.36 -18.70 -12.95
C HIS A 602 -28.03 -19.44 -13.05
N ASP A 603 -27.04 -18.91 -13.79
CA ASP A 603 -25.73 -19.53 -13.96
C ASP A 603 -24.84 -19.46 -12.71
N ASN A 604 -25.16 -18.55 -11.77
CA ASN A 604 -24.42 -18.42 -10.52
C ASN A 604 -25.30 -18.80 -9.32
N ILE A 605 -24.67 -19.52 -8.39
CA ILE A 605 -25.33 -20.12 -7.24
C ILE A 605 -24.66 -19.61 -5.97
N PHE A 606 -25.46 -19.08 -5.05
CA PHE A 606 -24.98 -18.47 -3.81
C PHE A 606 -25.06 -19.46 -2.65
N CYS A 607 -23.98 -19.59 -1.88
CA CYS A 607 -23.92 -20.49 -0.73
C CYS A 607 -24.47 -19.84 0.55
N HIS A 608 -25.56 -20.41 1.07
CA HIS A 608 -26.20 -20.00 2.33
C HIS A 608 -25.72 -20.79 3.55
N LYS A 609 -24.81 -21.75 3.37
CA LYS A 609 -24.33 -22.60 4.46
C LYS A 609 -23.67 -21.76 5.56
N ALA A 610 -24.14 -21.95 6.80
CA ALA A 610 -23.60 -21.24 7.95
C ALA A 610 -22.10 -21.52 8.17
N GLY A 611 -21.38 -20.52 8.67
CA GLY A 611 -19.94 -20.56 8.92
C GLY A 611 -19.12 -19.87 7.83
N ASN A 612 -17.84 -20.24 7.70
CA ASN A 612 -16.87 -19.51 6.87
C ASN A 612 -17.15 -19.54 5.36
N VAL A 613 -17.98 -20.47 4.90
CA VAL A 613 -18.33 -20.65 3.48
C VAL A 613 -19.49 -19.76 3.04
N TYR A 614 -20.23 -19.19 4.01
CA TYR A 614 -21.33 -18.28 3.73
C TYR A 614 -20.89 -17.10 2.86
N GLY A 615 -21.63 -16.84 1.79
CA GLY A 615 -21.30 -15.75 0.85
C GLY A 615 -20.36 -16.13 -0.28
N THR A 616 -20.02 -17.42 -0.44
CA THR A 616 -19.30 -17.92 -1.61
C THR A 616 -20.25 -18.08 -2.79
N VAL A 617 -19.84 -17.63 -3.97
CA VAL A 617 -20.61 -17.81 -5.21
C VAL A 617 -19.93 -18.84 -6.09
N PHE A 618 -20.72 -19.76 -6.62
CA PHE A 618 -20.28 -20.83 -7.52
C PHE A 618 -20.90 -20.62 -8.89
N ASN A 619 -20.18 -21.01 -9.93
CA ASN A 619 -20.69 -21.12 -11.29
C ASN A 619 -20.17 -22.43 -11.87
N TRP A 620 -21.08 -23.28 -12.31
CA TRP A 620 -20.77 -24.59 -12.83
C TRP A 620 -21.26 -24.70 -14.27
N THR A 621 -20.33 -24.91 -15.19
CA THR A 621 -20.64 -25.12 -16.61
C THR A 621 -20.12 -26.47 -17.05
N LEU A 622 -21.05 -27.36 -17.43
CA LEU A 622 -20.73 -28.69 -17.93
C LEU A 622 -20.49 -28.59 -19.44
N LYS A 623 -19.29 -28.98 -19.91
CA LYS A 623 -18.99 -29.04 -21.35
C LYS A 623 -19.51 -30.35 -21.92
N ASN A 624 -19.08 -31.45 -21.30
CA ASN A 624 -19.43 -32.82 -21.66
C ASN A 624 -19.79 -33.58 -20.36
N PRO A 625 -20.46 -34.75 -20.41
CA PRO A 625 -20.78 -35.52 -19.19
C PRO A 625 -19.58 -35.83 -18.29
N PHE A 626 -18.39 -35.87 -18.88
CA PHE A 626 -17.11 -36.21 -18.27
C PHE A 626 -16.19 -34.99 -18.03
N GLU A 627 -16.55 -33.80 -18.52
CA GLU A 627 -15.74 -32.58 -18.37
C GLU A 627 -16.62 -31.36 -18.03
N GLY A 628 -16.26 -30.64 -16.97
CA GLY A 628 -16.90 -29.38 -16.60
C GLY A 628 -15.95 -28.36 -16.00
N VAL A 629 -16.39 -27.10 -15.95
CA VAL A 629 -15.63 -25.98 -15.39
C VAL A 629 -16.38 -25.41 -14.19
N LEU A 630 -15.75 -25.46 -13.02
CA LEU A 630 -16.20 -24.87 -11.77
C LEU A 630 -15.48 -23.56 -11.51
N THR A 631 -16.22 -22.46 -11.53
CA THR A 631 -15.72 -21.15 -11.09
C THR A 631 -16.20 -20.85 -9.68
N LEU A 632 -15.28 -20.55 -8.77
CA LEU A 632 -15.54 -20.13 -7.40
C LEU A 632 -15.19 -18.65 -7.23
N PHE A 633 -16.07 -17.94 -6.53
CA PHE A 633 -15.84 -16.57 -6.04
C PHE A 633 -15.86 -16.61 -4.52
N CYS A 634 -14.68 -16.55 -3.90
CA CYS A 634 -14.52 -16.66 -2.46
C CYS A 634 -13.76 -15.46 -1.87
N ARG A 635 -13.99 -15.19 -0.57
CA ARG A 635 -13.36 -14.05 0.13
C ARG A 635 -11.89 -14.27 0.45
N ASN A 636 -11.50 -15.51 0.77
CA ASN A 636 -10.14 -15.87 1.18
C ASN A 636 -9.78 -17.29 0.69
N LEU A 637 -8.48 -17.57 0.57
CA LEU A 637 -7.92 -18.88 0.25
C LEU A 637 -8.32 -19.96 1.24
N THR A 638 -8.52 -19.65 2.52
CA THR A 638 -9.00 -20.64 3.51
C THR A 638 -10.37 -21.20 3.12
N VAL A 639 -11.27 -20.34 2.64
CA VAL A 639 -12.61 -20.75 2.18
C VAL A 639 -12.50 -21.58 0.91
N LEU A 640 -11.59 -21.21 0.00
CA LEU A 640 -11.30 -22.01 -1.19
C LEU A 640 -10.90 -23.43 -0.83
N PHE A 641 -9.92 -23.61 0.07
CA PHE A 641 -9.46 -24.93 0.49
C PHE A 641 -10.55 -25.74 1.18
N GLN A 642 -11.41 -25.09 1.99
CA GLN A 642 -12.56 -25.76 2.59
C GLN A 642 -13.57 -26.24 1.53
N CYS A 643 -13.81 -25.45 0.48
CA CYS A 643 -14.69 -25.85 -0.62
C CYS A 643 -14.08 -27.00 -1.42
N LEU A 644 -12.80 -26.92 -1.76
CA LEU A 644 -12.09 -27.97 -2.51
C LEU A 644 -12.01 -29.28 -1.72
N HIS A 645 -11.73 -29.22 -0.41
CA HIS A 645 -11.70 -30.41 0.46
C HIS A 645 -13.07 -31.10 0.57
N ARG A 646 -14.16 -30.34 0.44
CA ARG A 646 -15.51 -30.93 0.39
C ARG A 646 -15.80 -31.50 -1.00
N LEU A 647 -15.38 -30.80 -2.04
CA LEU A 647 -15.53 -31.28 -3.43
C LEU A 647 -14.78 -32.60 -3.66
N THR A 648 -13.57 -32.76 -3.13
CA THR A 648 -12.79 -34.01 -3.26
C THR A 648 -13.42 -35.20 -2.54
N ARG A 649 -14.30 -34.98 -1.56
CA ARG A 649 -15.06 -36.08 -0.92
C ARG A 649 -16.21 -36.59 -1.79
N VAL A 650 -16.71 -35.76 -2.70
CA VAL A 650 -17.83 -36.10 -3.58
C VAL A 650 -17.35 -36.57 -4.95
N LEU A 651 -16.19 -36.08 -5.42
CA LEU A 651 -15.62 -36.49 -6.69
C LEU A 651 -15.06 -37.92 -6.60
N PRO A 652 -15.33 -38.78 -7.61
CA PRO A 652 -14.66 -40.08 -7.75
C PRO A 652 -13.13 -39.94 -7.78
N PRO A 653 -12.38 -40.97 -7.32
CA PRO A 653 -10.92 -40.94 -7.30
C PRO A 653 -10.27 -40.83 -8.70
N SER A 654 -11.02 -41.12 -9.76
CA SER A 654 -10.61 -40.98 -11.17
C SER A 654 -10.79 -39.56 -11.74
N CYS A 655 -11.17 -38.57 -10.91
CA CYS A 655 -11.36 -37.19 -11.36
C CYS A 655 -10.09 -36.34 -11.21
N ASP A 656 -9.65 -35.74 -12.32
CA ASP A 656 -8.59 -34.75 -12.35
C ASP A 656 -9.14 -33.33 -12.22
N VAL A 657 -8.64 -32.56 -11.25
CA VAL A 657 -9.01 -31.16 -11.03
C VAL A 657 -7.82 -30.25 -11.37
N LYS A 658 -7.96 -29.43 -12.42
CA LYS A 658 -6.93 -28.51 -12.92
C LYS A 658 -7.34 -27.05 -12.73
N LEU A 659 -6.51 -26.24 -12.06
CA LEU A 659 -6.74 -24.79 -11.92
C LEU A 659 -6.46 -24.07 -13.25
N LEU A 660 -7.47 -23.39 -13.78
CA LEU A 660 -7.38 -22.48 -14.93
C LEU A 660 -7.00 -21.07 -14.41
N ARG A 661 -5.76 -20.63 -14.62
CA ARG A 661 -5.34 -19.25 -14.34
C ARG A 661 -5.82 -18.29 -15.45
N SER A 662 -6.22 -17.09 -15.05
CA SER A 662 -6.82 -16.06 -15.91
C SER A 662 -5.76 -15.21 -16.63
N GLY A 663 -5.27 -15.74 -17.74
CA GLY A 663 -4.71 -14.98 -18.86
C GLY A 663 -4.23 -15.94 -19.94
N SER A 664 -4.51 -15.61 -21.19
CA SER A 664 -4.31 -16.54 -22.30
C SER A 664 -2.81 -16.72 -22.56
N LYS A 665 -2.24 -17.82 -22.04
CA LYS A 665 -0.83 -18.19 -22.21
C LYS A 665 -0.35 -18.13 -23.67
N GLY A 666 -1.21 -18.46 -24.65
CA GLY A 666 -0.86 -18.54 -26.07
C GLY A 666 -0.26 -17.25 -26.67
N VAL A 667 -0.85 -16.09 -26.41
CA VAL A 667 -0.39 -14.81 -27.00
C VAL A 667 0.90 -14.30 -26.35
N LEU A 668 1.06 -14.53 -25.05
CA LEU A 668 2.26 -14.10 -24.35
C LEU A 668 3.46 -15.02 -24.68
N THR A 669 3.23 -16.28 -25.07
CA THR A 669 4.28 -17.16 -25.64
C THR A 669 4.75 -16.72 -27.02
N GLU A 670 3.88 -16.22 -27.89
CA GLU A 670 4.28 -15.66 -29.20
C GLU A 670 5.07 -14.35 -29.05
N GLN A 671 4.68 -13.49 -28.10
CA GLN A 671 5.42 -12.28 -27.78
C GLN A 671 6.78 -12.56 -27.16
N LEU A 672 6.89 -13.63 -26.36
CA LEU A 672 8.16 -14.11 -25.85
C LEU A 672 9.07 -14.61 -26.98
N ALA A 673 8.52 -15.34 -27.95
CA ALA A 673 9.28 -15.84 -29.09
C ALA A 673 9.88 -14.70 -29.93
N LEU A 674 9.10 -13.65 -30.25
CA LEU A 674 9.58 -12.49 -30.99
C LEU A 674 10.59 -11.64 -30.21
N ALA A 675 10.45 -11.56 -28.88
CA ALA A 675 11.41 -10.87 -28.03
C ALA A 675 12.76 -11.60 -27.97
N LEU A 676 12.75 -12.94 -27.90
CA LEU A 676 13.95 -13.77 -27.94
C LEU A 676 14.65 -13.73 -29.31
N GLU A 677 13.88 -13.67 -30.39
CA GLU A 677 14.43 -13.51 -31.75
C GLU A 677 15.14 -12.15 -31.90
N LYS A 678 14.56 -11.09 -31.34
CA LYS A 678 15.16 -9.76 -31.31
C LYS A 678 16.43 -9.72 -30.45
N GLU A 679 16.45 -10.42 -29.31
CA GLU A 679 17.62 -10.57 -28.43
C GLU A 679 18.78 -11.26 -29.17
N MET A 680 18.49 -12.36 -29.87
CA MET A 680 19.45 -13.08 -30.72
C MET A 680 20.01 -12.20 -31.85
N LEU A 681 19.17 -11.41 -32.52
CA LEU A 681 19.60 -10.48 -33.57
C LEU A 681 20.47 -9.32 -33.04
N THR A 682 20.18 -8.81 -31.84
CA THR A 682 21.02 -7.80 -31.17
C THR A 682 22.37 -8.36 -30.73
N LEU A 683 22.42 -9.61 -30.25
CA LEU A 683 23.68 -10.31 -29.99
C LEU A 683 24.48 -10.45 -31.28
N ARG A 684 23.86 -10.99 -32.32
CA ARG A 684 24.49 -11.23 -33.62
C ARG A 684 25.04 -9.94 -34.24
N SER A 685 24.22 -8.91 -34.41
CA SER A 685 24.65 -7.63 -34.98
C SER A 685 25.79 -6.95 -34.19
N SER A 686 25.81 -7.10 -32.86
CA SER A 686 26.86 -6.51 -32.03
C SER A 686 28.22 -7.19 -32.22
N PHE A 687 28.24 -8.52 -32.39
CA PHE A 687 29.47 -9.28 -32.65
C PHE A 687 29.95 -9.16 -34.11
N PHE A 688 29.04 -9.17 -35.09
CA PHE A 688 29.39 -9.11 -36.52
C PHE A 688 29.75 -7.69 -37.02
N SER A 689 29.36 -6.62 -36.32
CA SER A 689 29.78 -5.23 -36.67
C SER A 689 31.29 -4.98 -36.56
N ARG A 690 32.03 -5.92 -35.95
CA ARG A 690 33.49 -5.86 -35.77
C ARG A 690 34.26 -6.45 -36.95
N GLU A 691 33.69 -7.37 -37.72
CA GLU A 691 34.32 -7.90 -38.94
C GLU A 691 34.38 -6.82 -40.04
N SER A 692 33.33 -6.00 -40.20
CA SER A 692 33.29 -4.96 -41.23
C SER A 692 34.03 -3.65 -40.87
N LYS A 693 34.50 -3.48 -39.62
CA LYS A 693 35.27 -2.29 -39.20
C LYS A 693 36.77 -2.56 -39.04
N ALA A 694 37.19 -3.82 -38.97
CA ALA A 694 38.60 -4.21 -39.01
C ALA A 694 39.18 -4.27 -40.43
N GLU A 695 38.33 -4.30 -41.48
CA GLU A 695 38.77 -4.30 -42.88
C GLU A 695 39.32 -2.94 -43.39
N ASN A 696 39.07 -1.83 -42.70
CA ASN A 696 39.44 -0.48 -43.20
C ASN A 696 40.85 0.00 -42.82
N SER A 697 41.71 -0.84 -42.22
CA SER A 697 43.11 -0.47 -41.91
C SER A 697 44.18 -1.41 -42.50
N LEU A 698 43.86 -2.23 -43.51
CA LEU A 698 44.87 -2.93 -44.30
C LEU A 698 44.72 -2.62 -45.80
N THR A 699 45.42 -1.59 -46.26
CA THR A 699 45.88 -1.54 -47.65
C THR A 699 46.93 -2.62 -47.87
N TRP A 700 46.58 -3.73 -48.53
CA TRP A 700 47.41 -4.30 -49.59
C TRP A 700 46.60 -5.15 -50.59
N ARG A 701 46.33 -4.54 -51.75
CA ARG A 701 46.38 -5.09 -53.11
C ARG A 701 45.56 -6.37 -53.43
N ASN A 702 44.40 -6.12 -54.02
CA ASN A 702 43.89 -6.71 -55.27
C ASN A 702 44.59 -7.98 -55.79
N GLU A 703 43.83 -9.06 -55.98
CA GLU A 703 43.54 -9.51 -57.35
C GLU A 703 42.07 -9.96 -57.50
N PRO A 704 41.42 -9.61 -58.63
CA PRO A 704 39.98 -9.67 -58.79
C PRO A 704 39.56 -11.02 -59.39
N GLY A 705 38.52 -11.65 -58.85
CA GLY A 705 38.15 -12.97 -59.36
C GLY A 705 36.76 -13.45 -59.02
N LYS A 706 35.76 -12.84 -59.66
CA LYS A 706 34.39 -13.37 -59.86
C LYS A 706 33.59 -13.74 -58.61
N LYS A 707 32.82 -12.75 -58.14
CA LYS A 707 31.48 -13.00 -57.56
C LYS A 707 30.65 -13.79 -58.58
N ILE A 708 30.29 -15.05 -58.27
CA ILE A 708 29.17 -15.73 -58.94
C ILE A 708 28.40 -16.57 -57.90
N THR A 709 27.32 -15.93 -57.44
CA THR A 709 25.97 -16.42 -57.11
C THR A 709 25.79 -17.79 -56.44
N ASP A 710 25.12 -17.70 -55.30
CA ASP A 710 24.27 -18.71 -54.67
C ASP A 710 23.67 -19.71 -55.67
N ALA A 711 24.17 -20.94 -55.62
CA ALA A 711 23.44 -22.14 -56.03
C ALA A 711 23.13 -22.97 -54.77
N PRO A 712 21.99 -23.69 -54.72
CA PRO A 712 21.56 -24.38 -53.51
C PRO A 712 22.58 -25.44 -53.09
N VAL A 713 22.90 -25.44 -51.80
CA VAL A 713 23.79 -26.37 -51.08
C VAL A 713 23.46 -27.87 -51.34
N ALA A 714 22.29 -28.17 -51.90
CA ALA A 714 21.83 -29.52 -52.20
C ALA A 714 22.59 -30.24 -53.33
N SER A 715 23.11 -29.54 -54.36
CA SER A 715 23.74 -30.20 -55.52
C SER A 715 25.24 -30.50 -55.38
N LEU A 716 25.87 -30.06 -54.28
CA LEU A 716 27.30 -30.26 -54.01
C LEU A 716 27.59 -31.40 -53.02
N LEU A 717 26.56 -31.96 -52.38
CA LEU A 717 26.69 -33.03 -51.39
C LEU A 717 26.87 -34.42 -52.02
N GLU A 718 26.57 -34.58 -53.31
CA GLU A 718 26.69 -35.87 -54.01
C GLU A 718 28.06 -36.10 -54.68
N SER A 719 28.98 -35.12 -54.63
CA SER A 719 30.34 -35.23 -55.19
C SER A 719 31.40 -35.28 -54.09
N ALA A 720 32.37 -36.21 -54.22
CA ALA A 720 33.49 -36.36 -53.29
C ALA A 720 34.36 -35.09 -53.18
N GLU A 721 34.44 -34.30 -54.26
CA GLU A 721 35.18 -33.03 -54.30
C GLU A 721 34.44 -31.92 -53.55
N GLY A 722 33.11 -31.91 -53.57
CA GLY A 722 32.29 -31.00 -52.79
C GLY A 722 32.49 -31.19 -51.28
N VAL A 723 32.48 -32.44 -50.82
CA VAL A 723 32.74 -32.79 -49.40
C VAL A 723 34.17 -32.41 -48.97
N GLN A 724 35.16 -32.56 -49.85
CA GLN A 724 36.56 -32.21 -49.55
C GLN A 724 36.77 -30.68 -49.49
N GLN A 725 36.05 -29.92 -50.31
CA GLN A 725 36.01 -28.46 -50.22
C GLN A 725 35.30 -27.98 -48.94
N PHE A 726 34.21 -28.64 -48.52
CA PHE A 726 33.56 -28.36 -47.24
C PHE A 726 34.49 -28.66 -46.05
N ARG A 727 35.24 -29.77 -46.07
CA ARG A 727 36.20 -30.09 -45.00
C ARG A 727 37.32 -29.06 -44.90
N LYS A 728 37.87 -28.60 -46.03
CA LYS A 728 38.88 -27.53 -46.03
C LYS A 728 38.31 -26.20 -45.56
N LYS A 729 37.07 -25.85 -45.95
CA LYS A 729 36.39 -24.64 -45.47
C LYS A 729 36.14 -24.69 -43.96
N LEU A 730 35.66 -25.83 -43.45
CA LEU A 730 35.39 -26.02 -42.03
C LEU A 730 36.67 -26.03 -41.19
N GLN A 731 37.78 -26.55 -41.72
CA GLN A 731 39.08 -26.51 -41.05
C GLN A 731 39.65 -25.08 -41.01
N LYS A 732 39.46 -24.31 -42.09
CA LYS A 732 39.85 -22.89 -42.15
C LYS A 732 39.02 -22.02 -41.19
N GLU A 733 37.70 -22.25 -41.14
CA GLU A 733 36.81 -21.60 -40.16
C GLU A 733 37.18 -21.96 -38.71
N ARG A 734 37.62 -23.21 -38.46
CA ARG A 734 38.05 -23.65 -37.13
C ARG A 734 39.36 -22.98 -36.68
N GLU A 735 40.30 -22.79 -37.61
CA GLU A 735 41.56 -22.07 -37.37
C GLU A 735 41.32 -20.55 -37.18
N GLU A 736 40.46 -19.94 -38.00
CA GLU A 736 40.03 -18.54 -37.83
C GLU A 736 39.28 -18.32 -36.51
N SER A 737 38.43 -19.26 -36.09
CA SER A 737 37.72 -19.18 -34.82
C SER A 737 38.66 -19.29 -33.61
N MET A 738 39.69 -20.15 -33.68
CA MET A 738 40.76 -20.22 -32.66
C MET A 738 41.57 -18.92 -32.58
N LEU A 739 41.86 -18.28 -33.71
CA LEU A 739 42.55 -16.98 -33.77
C LEU A 739 41.67 -15.84 -33.23
N SER A 740 40.34 -15.90 -33.45
CA SER A 740 39.38 -14.90 -32.97
C SER A 740 39.18 -14.92 -31.44
N MET A 741 39.25 -16.09 -30.81
CA MET A 741 39.11 -16.24 -29.35
C MET A 741 40.27 -15.63 -28.57
N ASN A 742 41.44 -15.44 -29.19
CA ASN A 742 42.64 -14.91 -28.54
C ASN A 742 42.74 -13.37 -28.58
N GLN A 743 41.72 -12.66 -29.07
CA GLN A 743 41.71 -11.19 -29.13
C GLN A 743 41.13 -10.56 -27.86
N THR A 744 41.94 -9.78 -27.15
CA THR A 744 41.50 -9.00 -25.98
C THR A 744 40.60 -7.82 -26.40
N MET A 745 39.52 -7.58 -25.66
CA MET A 745 38.48 -6.59 -25.98
C MET A 745 38.62 -5.31 -25.17
N ASN A 746 38.41 -4.14 -25.79
CA ASN A 746 38.40 -2.85 -25.11
C ASN A 746 37.16 -2.74 -24.18
N GLY A 747 37.38 -2.42 -22.91
CA GLY A 747 36.37 -2.48 -21.85
C GLY A 747 35.17 -1.54 -22.04
N THR A 748 35.33 -0.40 -22.72
CA THR A 748 34.24 0.58 -22.92
C THR A 748 33.24 0.11 -23.99
N ILE A 749 33.74 -0.48 -25.08
CA ILE A 749 32.90 -1.06 -26.14
C ILE A 749 32.22 -2.32 -25.61
N TYR A 750 32.92 -3.11 -24.79
CA TYR A 750 32.32 -4.24 -24.09
C TYR A 750 31.13 -3.79 -23.23
N GLN A 751 31.30 -2.76 -22.39
CA GLN A 751 30.21 -2.23 -21.56
C GLN A 751 29.01 -1.74 -22.38
N GLN A 752 29.24 -1.07 -23.50
CA GLN A 752 28.16 -0.55 -24.34
C GLN A 752 27.38 -1.66 -25.06
N VAL A 753 28.06 -2.73 -25.48
CA VAL A 753 27.44 -3.92 -26.06
C VAL A 753 26.68 -4.70 -24.97
N THR A 754 27.26 -4.87 -23.80
CA THR A 754 26.62 -5.52 -22.66
C THR A 754 25.35 -4.77 -22.21
N LEU A 755 25.34 -3.44 -22.24
CA LEU A 755 24.15 -2.63 -21.93
C LEU A 755 23.01 -2.85 -22.93
N LYS A 756 23.29 -2.88 -24.23
CA LYS A 756 22.27 -3.12 -25.27
C LYS A 756 21.70 -4.54 -25.19
N ILE A 757 22.52 -5.52 -24.82
CA ILE A 757 22.09 -6.89 -24.58
C ILE A 757 21.23 -6.96 -23.31
N ALA A 758 21.64 -6.28 -22.23
CA ALA A 758 20.88 -6.24 -20.98
C ALA A 758 19.50 -5.56 -21.14
N GLU A 759 19.39 -4.51 -21.96
CA GLU A 759 18.11 -3.85 -22.24
C GLU A 759 17.16 -4.74 -23.07
N ALA A 760 17.70 -5.46 -24.05
CA ALA A 760 16.94 -6.46 -24.80
C ALA A 760 16.46 -7.60 -23.88
N GLN A 761 17.31 -8.08 -22.98
CA GLN A 761 16.99 -9.09 -21.96
C GLN A 761 15.92 -8.64 -20.97
N LEU A 762 15.94 -7.36 -20.56
CA LEU A 762 14.94 -6.83 -19.64
C LEU A 762 13.54 -6.77 -20.28
N SER A 763 13.49 -6.58 -21.61
CA SER A 763 12.23 -6.59 -22.36
C SER A 763 11.64 -7.99 -22.52
N SER A 764 12.47 -9.03 -22.67
CA SER A 764 12.03 -10.43 -22.68
C SER A 764 11.62 -10.88 -21.27
N ASP A 765 12.39 -10.53 -20.24
CA ASP A 765 12.08 -10.82 -18.83
C ASP A 765 10.74 -10.20 -18.37
N MET A 766 10.41 -9.00 -18.82
CA MET A 766 9.12 -8.34 -18.53
C MET A 766 7.92 -9.05 -19.19
N ILE A 767 8.11 -9.72 -20.33
CA ILE A 767 7.07 -10.50 -21.01
C ILE A 767 6.93 -11.87 -20.33
N VAL A 768 8.03 -12.52 -19.95
CA VAL A 768 8.05 -13.72 -19.10
C VAL A 768 7.31 -13.46 -17.78
N TRP A 769 7.54 -12.29 -17.16
CA TRP A 769 6.88 -11.92 -15.92
C TRP A 769 5.36 -11.75 -16.09
N ARG A 770 4.88 -11.29 -17.26
CA ARG A 770 3.44 -11.21 -17.57
C ARG A 770 2.82 -12.58 -17.89
N LEU A 771 3.54 -13.49 -18.56
CA LEU A 771 3.16 -14.91 -18.72
C LEU A 771 2.94 -15.61 -17.37
N CYS A 772 3.78 -15.27 -16.39
CA CYS A 772 3.70 -15.86 -15.06
C CYS A 772 2.52 -15.33 -14.22
N LYS A 773 1.95 -14.15 -14.57
CA LYS A 773 0.82 -13.53 -13.86
C LYS A 773 -0.56 -13.84 -14.46
N SER A 774 -0.62 -14.27 -15.72
CA SER A 774 -1.82 -14.82 -16.36
C SER A 774 -2.25 -16.16 -15.78
#